data_AF-A0A354HB65-F1
#
_entry.id   AF-A0A354HB65-F1
#
_cell.length_a   1.000
_cell.length_b   1.000
_cell.length_c   1.000
_cell.angle_alpha   90.00
_cell.angle_beta   90.00
_cell.angle_gamma   90.00
#
_symmetry.space_group_name_H-M   'P 1'
#
loop_
_entity.id
_entity.type
_entity.pdbx_description
1 polymer ?
#
loop_
_entity_poly.entity_id
_entity_poly.type
_entity_poly.pdbx_seq_one_letter_code
_entity_poly.pdbx_strand_id
1 'polypeptide(L)'
;MKTFFDKNTRYFTIMIVLILIFLFSTSSVMADEEKLFPGSVSGTGMHFEIVDSEYLNITLDSSENIKVRMESAPEMVVLETENLNAAISSSLIISGFLPNTTYYKYQDNYDTYQSFVSDEKGSFSFIQDISQRHLIFIQPRKSTKFITDVNGGDCSSIGVWNDTLKTCTLNQDVNDSVQIKSDNVTLDGNGHIITGKNTGTGVFIVNGKKGITIKNVTITGFFYGIYLSYYSGLNNISFATLTGNRYGAYLDHSGANVISNNVITKNSNAGLYLFYSTKNIFTDNIVGPENKNGISESSQNYGYTYDTSNVYENNEVFENLEGGIYIYGGNRDILKNNKIKNNPYYGIEMIESSSSMLFGNVMSGNGEHNFYISGNKVEDNDIDTSNTVEDKAVYFIKNVINEIYDNLDDVGIFYCTNCQNVTLKNLSLSENKALIYFKNTANSLIENIASTSEDIKIIFEGSSNNTIKNSIFERAYLSYSDSNQFYGNNIMGTGAAVFQINSSINNSFNLDLPIGGNFWKKNEANCRDLNNDNICDSSYVFGGGSDYYPRVNKFEFEAEPICQENCYSNVMFLPGHQASRLYRKDSDGDEDQLWEPTNHNEDVEQLYMNQNDGSSNDPGIYTRDILDEAYGINNVYKGFMASMDNIVADGVINKWQAFAYDWRKPLEDVVDNGTKLEDGSVENVLDQIRNSAKESKTGKVTLIGHSNGGLLAKVIVDSLKKSGEEKLVDRIIMVATPQLGTPKAAAGLLHGDGSNFLYGLILDKKTARGFGENMISAYNLLPSKKYFDVVQSPVIEFDTDVKSIYDFPSIFGNDIDNFDEFKKFLLGDDGNRTEPDVDDTDSPNVLKDNFFSQAEKTHESLDSWQAPTGMEVMQIAGWGLDTISGIKYDDCDFIFCPDELSNLDRSLLFTQDGDETVVVPSAVEMDGNAEKYYVNLNRYNRLSNLKINREHADILEIKPLQDFIKNIIQDKKELVNYISTEKPEVKNEDKSLRYRLHSPVALHIYDKDGRHTGLIENKNPISDLKFFEKQIPNSYYMEFGETKYAGSEGNLAQTVVLKGEDLGTFTFEIDEIIGNQDVKTTTFSNIPVMQGMKAEVLISESVGEMKIDVDNDGETDAIFRSGEVIKKEDLLGIFEKIISSLDVDKTVKDRLINKIDNAKKQSEKGHSVAADAMLENVKHQIEILSDINTPEKFRIPKDEAEKLMGIIDKIRAV
;
A
#
# COMPACT_ATOMS: atom_id res chain seq x y z
N MET A 1 -68.90 -16.58 29.53
CA MET A 1 -67.50 -16.66 29.08
C MET A 1 -67.41 -15.80 27.81
N LYS A 2 -67.19 -14.49 27.95
CA LYS A 2 -65.87 -13.78 28.07
C LYS A 2 -65.06 -13.94 26.77
N THR A 3 -65.10 -12.99 25.82
CA THR A 3 -64.31 -11.73 25.69
C THR A 3 -62.80 -11.91 25.79
N PHE A 4 -62.07 -11.43 24.76
CA PHE A 4 -60.74 -10.77 24.71
C PHE A 4 -60.13 -11.02 23.30
N PHE A 5 -59.60 -10.09 22.49
CA PHE A 5 -59.40 -8.64 22.52
C PHE A 5 -59.25 -8.14 21.05
N ASP A 6 -59.84 -6.99 20.76
CA ASP A 6 -59.68 -6.15 19.56
C ASP A 6 -59.28 -4.77 20.09
N LYS A 7 -58.22 -4.14 19.52
CA LYS A 7 -57.87 -2.71 19.60
C LYS A 7 -56.43 -2.47 19.14
N ASN A 8 -56.28 -1.88 17.95
CA ASN A 8 -55.13 -1.02 17.62
C ASN A 8 -55.62 0.12 16.72
N THR A 9 -56.33 1.08 17.32
CA THR A 9 -56.64 2.38 16.71
C THR A 9 -56.96 3.36 17.83
N ARG A 10 -56.05 4.32 18.08
CA ARG A 10 -56.24 5.68 18.66
C ARG A 10 -55.03 6.11 19.52
N TYR A 11 -54.02 6.69 18.87
CA TYR A 11 -53.16 7.73 19.44
C TYR A 11 -52.76 8.68 18.32
N PHE A 12 -53.72 9.46 17.82
CA PHE A 12 -53.46 10.53 16.86
C PHE A 12 -54.47 11.66 17.05
N THR A 13 -54.48 12.26 18.23
CA THR A 13 -55.02 13.61 18.44
C THR A 13 -54.58 14.08 19.82
N ILE A 14 -53.56 14.96 19.89
CA ILE A 14 -53.36 16.08 20.83
C ILE A 14 -52.08 16.76 20.37
N MET A 15 -52.19 17.75 19.47
CA MET A 15 -51.22 18.84 19.36
C MET A 15 -51.81 20.00 18.54
N ILE A 16 -52.99 20.51 18.92
CA ILE A 16 -53.42 21.86 18.53
C ILE A 16 -54.13 22.49 19.73
N VAL A 17 -53.84 23.77 19.96
CA VAL A 17 -54.31 24.71 20.99
C VAL A 17 -53.35 24.87 22.17
N LEU A 18 -52.25 25.60 21.92
CA LEU A 18 -51.51 26.33 22.94
C LEU A 18 -50.90 27.62 22.36
N ILE A 19 -51.76 28.57 21.96
CA ILE A 19 -51.43 30.00 22.01
C ILE A 19 -52.68 30.74 22.48
N LEU A 20 -52.76 31.03 23.78
CA LEU A 20 -53.17 32.33 24.34
C LEU A 20 -53.32 32.26 25.87
N ILE A 21 -52.69 33.25 26.52
CA ILE A 21 -52.89 33.74 27.90
C ILE A 21 -51.88 33.23 28.93
N PHE A 22 -50.75 33.94 28.96
CA PHE A 22 -50.11 34.37 30.22
C PHE A 22 -51.13 35.15 31.05
N LEU A 23 -51.38 34.73 32.30
CA LEU A 23 -51.34 35.56 33.53
C LEU A 23 -52.06 34.88 34.71
N PHE A 24 -51.36 34.85 35.84
CA PHE A 24 -51.77 34.52 37.22
C PHE A 24 -51.80 33.04 37.66
N SER A 25 -50.67 32.67 38.26
CA SER A 25 -50.48 31.82 39.44
C SER A 25 -51.72 31.40 40.24
N THR A 26 -51.94 30.09 40.34
CA THR A 26 -51.98 29.37 41.62
C THR A 26 -51.44 27.95 41.41
N SER A 27 -50.55 27.55 42.30
CA SER A 27 -49.86 26.27 42.36
C SER A 27 -50.82 25.09 42.54
N SER A 28 -50.84 24.18 41.57
CA SER A 28 -51.17 22.77 41.81
C SER A 28 -50.17 21.93 41.01
N VAL A 29 -49.11 21.49 41.67
CA VAL A 29 -48.18 20.48 41.15
C VAL A 29 -48.98 19.17 41.09
N MET A 30 -49.31 18.71 39.89
CA MET A 30 -49.52 17.28 39.63
C MET A 30 -48.20 16.76 39.08
N ALA A 31 -47.59 15.81 39.80
CA ALA A 31 -46.39 15.11 39.35
C ALA A 31 -46.76 14.22 38.16
N ASP A 32 -45.93 14.27 37.12
CA ASP A 32 -45.98 13.35 35.99
C ASP A 32 -45.35 12.02 36.45
N GLU A 33 -46.16 10.97 36.62
CA GLU A 33 -45.71 9.64 37.02
C GLU A 33 -45.38 8.80 35.78
N GLU A 34 -44.09 8.61 35.50
CA GLU A 34 -43.63 7.67 34.47
C GLU A 34 -43.47 6.27 35.10
N LYS A 35 -44.42 5.36 34.84
CA LYS A 35 -44.38 3.98 35.34
C LYS A 35 -43.31 3.16 34.59
N LEU A 36 -42.12 3.02 35.18
CA LEU A 36 -41.10 2.06 34.77
C LEU A 36 -41.37 0.70 35.44
N PHE A 37 -42.06 -0.23 34.76
CA PHE A 37 -42.30 -1.62 35.21
C PHE A 37 -43.12 -1.79 36.51
N PRO A 38 -43.77 -2.96 36.72
CA PRO A 38 -44.35 -3.31 38.01
C PRO A 38 -43.27 -3.29 39.09
N GLY A 39 -43.50 -2.58 40.19
CA GLY A 39 -42.56 -2.56 41.31
C GLY A 39 -41.57 -1.40 41.37
N SER A 40 -41.65 -0.39 40.49
CA SER A 40 -40.81 0.81 40.57
C SER A 40 -41.57 2.11 40.32
N VAL A 41 -41.09 3.22 40.87
CA VAL A 41 -41.64 4.57 40.70
C VAL A 41 -40.51 5.59 40.67
N SER A 42 -40.61 6.59 39.80
CA SER A 42 -39.71 7.75 39.82
C SER A 42 -40.50 9.02 39.65
N GLY A 43 -40.06 10.09 40.31
CA GLY A 43 -40.73 11.38 40.22
C GLY A 43 -40.13 12.39 41.19
N THR A 44 -40.83 13.53 41.29
CA THR A 44 -40.52 14.60 42.22
C THR A 44 -41.74 14.87 43.08
N GLY A 45 -41.55 14.92 44.40
CA GLY A 45 -42.66 15.09 45.32
C GLY A 45 -42.28 14.81 46.77
N MET A 46 -43.31 14.75 47.61
CA MET A 46 -43.22 14.40 49.03
C MET A 46 -43.81 13.00 49.32
N HIS A 47 -44.42 12.35 48.33
CA HIS A 47 -45.10 11.07 48.48
C HIS A 47 -44.90 10.24 47.21
N PHE A 48 -44.55 8.97 47.37
CA PHE A 48 -44.31 8.03 46.29
C PHE A 48 -44.85 6.65 46.66
N GLU A 49 -45.49 5.96 45.72
CA GLU A 49 -46.08 4.64 45.99
C GLU A 49 -45.73 3.62 44.91
N ILE A 50 -45.33 2.42 45.34
CA ILE A 50 -45.19 1.22 44.51
C ILE A 50 -46.31 0.27 44.90
N VAL A 51 -47.29 0.08 44.02
CA VAL A 51 -48.48 -0.76 44.28
C VAL A 51 -48.49 -2.09 43.52
N ASP A 52 -47.49 -2.32 42.67
CA ASP A 52 -47.41 -3.43 41.73
C ASP A 52 -46.07 -4.20 41.81
N SER A 53 -45.47 -4.31 42.99
CA SER A 53 -44.20 -5.05 43.18
C SER A 53 -44.38 -6.57 43.25
N GLU A 54 -43.41 -7.32 42.69
CA GLU A 54 -43.27 -8.77 42.90
C GLU A 54 -42.77 -9.15 44.31
N TYR A 55 -42.41 -8.15 45.14
CA TYR A 55 -41.90 -8.33 46.49
C TYR A 55 -42.76 -7.62 47.54
N LEU A 56 -42.59 -6.31 47.71
CA LEU A 56 -43.30 -5.51 48.71
C LEU A 56 -43.88 -4.28 48.03
N ASN A 57 -45.15 -3.98 48.26
CA ASN A 57 -45.70 -2.68 47.89
C ASN A 57 -45.22 -1.66 48.92
N ILE A 58 -44.52 -0.63 48.45
CA ILE A 58 -43.80 0.33 49.30
C ILE A 58 -44.34 1.73 49.08
N THR A 59 -44.59 2.44 50.16
CA THR A 59 -44.89 3.87 50.17
C THR A 59 -43.72 4.63 50.80
N LEU A 60 -43.30 5.74 50.20
CA LEU A 60 -42.29 6.65 50.74
C LEU A 60 -42.90 8.04 50.92
N ASP A 61 -42.93 8.52 52.16
CA ASP A 61 -43.25 9.89 52.52
C ASP A 61 -41.98 10.66 52.91
N SER A 62 -41.84 11.89 52.43
CA SER A 62 -40.72 12.79 52.69
C SER A 62 -41.22 14.09 53.31
N SER A 63 -40.51 14.63 54.32
CA SER A 63 -40.83 15.95 54.89
C SER A 63 -40.47 17.12 53.99
N GLU A 64 -39.60 16.90 53.00
CA GLU A 64 -39.16 17.89 52.00
C GLU A 64 -39.49 17.40 50.59
N ASN A 65 -39.64 18.32 49.64
CA ASN A 65 -39.79 17.96 48.23
C ASN A 65 -38.46 17.40 47.70
N ILE A 66 -38.44 16.13 47.32
CA ILE A 66 -37.24 15.41 46.87
C ILE A 66 -37.48 14.79 45.51
N LYS A 67 -36.40 14.55 44.76
CA LYS A 67 -36.45 13.73 43.56
C LYS A 67 -36.06 12.32 43.95
N VAL A 68 -36.91 11.36 43.60
CA VAL A 68 -36.78 9.98 44.00
C VAL A 68 -36.86 9.07 42.79
N ARG A 69 -36.01 8.04 42.82
CA ARG A 69 -36.24 6.80 42.10
C ARG A 69 -36.29 5.68 43.15
N MET A 70 -37.41 4.97 43.21
CA MET A 70 -37.65 3.90 44.17
C MET A 70 -38.02 2.62 43.44
N GLU A 71 -37.52 1.50 43.93
CA GLU A 71 -37.80 0.17 43.38
C GLU A 71 -37.93 -0.85 44.49
N SER A 72 -38.89 -1.75 44.36
CA SER A 72 -39.10 -2.88 45.27
C SER A 72 -38.99 -4.17 44.48
N ALA A 73 -37.82 -4.81 44.61
CA ALA A 73 -37.47 -6.07 43.98
C ALA A 73 -37.37 -7.19 45.04
N PRO A 74 -37.50 -8.48 44.68
CA PRO A 74 -37.37 -9.58 45.63
C PRO A 74 -36.16 -9.46 46.56
N GLU A 75 -36.42 -9.35 47.87
CA GLU A 75 -35.43 -9.17 48.94
C GLU A 75 -34.65 -7.83 48.93
N MET A 76 -35.08 -6.81 48.20
CA MET A 76 -34.44 -5.49 48.24
C MET A 76 -35.40 -4.35 47.89
N VAL A 77 -35.37 -3.29 48.71
CA VAL A 77 -35.96 -1.99 48.35
C VAL A 77 -34.83 -1.01 48.06
N VAL A 78 -34.77 -0.46 46.85
CA VAL A 78 -33.78 0.53 46.42
C VAL A 78 -34.41 1.91 46.39
N LEU A 79 -33.68 2.89 46.87
CA LEU A 79 -34.07 4.28 46.92
C LEU A 79 -32.88 5.16 46.53
N GLU A 80 -32.99 5.86 45.41
CA GLU A 80 -32.09 6.97 45.09
C GLU A 80 -32.79 8.28 45.44
N THR A 81 -32.13 9.11 46.24
CA THR A 81 -32.62 10.44 46.60
C THR A 81 -31.68 11.51 46.04
N GLU A 82 -32.26 12.52 45.40
CA GLU A 82 -31.55 13.70 44.88
C GLU A 82 -32.22 14.97 45.44
N ASN A 83 -31.40 15.99 45.72
CA ASN A 83 -31.89 17.28 46.20
C ASN A 83 -32.62 18.05 45.10
N LEU A 84 -33.63 18.81 45.50
CA LEU A 84 -34.29 19.79 44.63
C LEU A 84 -34.23 21.22 45.17
N ASN A 85 -33.98 21.41 46.47
CA ASN A 85 -34.11 22.69 47.16
C ASN A 85 -32.89 22.96 48.09
N ALA A 86 -32.90 24.06 48.84
CA ALA A 86 -31.84 24.41 49.79
C ALA A 86 -31.80 23.53 51.07
N ALA A 87 -32.72 22.57 51.21
CA ALA A 87 -32.75 21.65 52.35
C ALA A 87 -31.57 20.66 52.25
N ILE A 88 -30.88 20.44 53.36
CA ILE A 88 -29.74 19.51 53.44
C ILE A 88 -30.14 18.14 54.03
N SER A 89 -31.34 18.01 54.58
CA SER A 89 -31.86 16.74 55.10
C SER A 89 -33.39 16.67 55.00
N SER A 90 -33.94 15.46 54.94
CA SER A 90 -35.38 15.18 54.98
C SER A 90 -35.69 13.99 55.89
N SER A 91 -36.82 14.03 56.59
CA SER A 91 -37.36 12.88 57.30
C SER A 91 -38.11 11.99 56.32
N LEU A 92 -37.59 10.79 56.08
CA LEU A 92 -38.19 9.79 55.22
C LEU A 92 -38.95 8.76 56.06
N ILE A 93 -40.16 8.41 55.64
CA ILE A 93 -40.98 7.35 56.20
C ILE A 93 -41.28 6.36 55.09
N ILE A 94 -40.71 5.16 55.19
CA ILE A 94 -40.98 4.08 54.25
C ILE A 94 -41.95 3.10 54.92
N SER A 95 -43.07 2.82 54.26
CA SER A 95 -44.12 1.90 54.73
C SER A 95 -44.32 0.76 53.74
N GLY A 96 -44.76 -0.40 54.21
CA GLY A 96 -45.01 -1.58 53.36
C GLY A 96 -44.05 -2.75 53.60
N PHE A 97 -43.15 -2.65 54.57
CA PHE A 97 -42.35 -3.78 55.04
C PHE A 97 -43.20 -4.81 55.79
N LEU A 98 -42.75 -6.07 55.84
CA LEU A 98 -43.35 -7.06 56.75
C LEU A 98 -43.24 -6.56 58.21
N PRO A 99 -44.33 -6.48 58.99
CA PRO A 99 -44.32 -5.96 60.36
C PRO A 99 -43.33 -6.70 61.28
N ASN A 100 -42.73 -5.98 62.23
CA ASN A 100 -41.79 -6.54 63.22
C ASN A 100 -40.64 -7.36 62.62
N THR A 101 -40.27 -7.09 61.36
CA THR A 101 -39.21 -7.79 60.65
C THR A 101 -37.94 -6.97 60.63
N THR A 102 -36.80 -7.63 60.86
CA THR A 102 -35.47 -7.02 60.79
C THR A 102 -35.05 -6.81 59.34
N TYR A 103 -34.66 -5.59 59.01
CA TYR A 103 -34.03 -5.23 57.74
C TYR A 103 -32.70 -4.51 58.00
N TYR A 104 -31.90 -4.40 56.96
CA TYR A 104 -30.62 -3.72 56.95
C TYR A 104 -30.68 -2.62 55.90
N LYS A 105 -30.64 -1.35 56.35
CA LYS A 105 -30.51 -0.19 55.48
C LYS A 105 -29.04 0.04 55.19
N TYR A 106 -28.68 0.12 53.92
CA TYR A 106 -27.36 0.45 53.44
C TYR A 106 -27.39 1.82 52.75
N GLN A 107 -26.27 2.52 52.77
CA GLN A 107 -26.13 3.80 52.08
C GLN A 107 -24.80 3.84 51.35
N ASP A 108 -24.87 4.03 50.04
CA ASP A 108 -23.79 4.13 49.06
C ASP A 108 -22.93 2.85 48.91
N ASN A 109 -22.76 2.05 49.99
CA ASN A 109 -21.95 0.83 50.06
C ASN A 109 -22.62 -0.26 50.93
N TYR A 110 -22.18 -1.53 50.82
CA TYR A 110 -22.73 -2.63 51.65
C TYR A 110 -22.14 -2.70 53.08
N ASP A 111 -21.19 -1.84 53.46
CA ASP A 111 -20.56 -1.84 54.80
C ASP A 111 -21.12 -0.78 55.76
N THR A 112 -21.91 0.17 55.27
CA THR A 112 -22.54 1.25 56.04
C THR A 112 -23.90 0.86 56.63
N TYR A 113 -24.12 -0.43 56.86
CA TYR A 113 -25.45 -0.93 57.19
C TYR A 113 -25.91 -0.54 58.59
N GLN A 114 -27.16 -0.14 58.68
CA GLN A 114 -27.89 0.02 59.92
C GLN A 114 -29.04 -0.98 59.95
N SER A 115 -29.04 -1.89 60.93
CA SER A 115 -30.20 -2.77 61.14
C SER A 115 -31.34 -1.97 61.76
N PHE A 116 -32.55 -2.15 61.23
CA PHE A 116 -33.77 -1.64 61.84
C PHE A 116 -34.82 -2.75 61.91
N VAL A 117 -35.77 -2.60 62.83
CA VAL A 117 -36.97 -3.44 62.89
C VAL A 117 -38.13 -2.55 62.46
N SER A 118 -38.86 -2.98 61.44
CA SER A 118 -40.09 -2.31 61.03
C SER A 118 -41.11 -2.31 62.17
N ASP A 119 -41.90 -1.26 62.28
CA ASP A 119 -42.91 -1.14 63.34
C ASP A 119 -44.09 -2.13 63.15
N GLU A 120 -45.07 -2.07 64.05
CA GLU A 120 -46.27 -2.93 64.00
C GLU A 120 -47.10 -2.78 62.72
N LYS A 121 -46.90 -1.70 61.95
CA LYS A 121 -47.57 -1.42 60.67
C LYS A 121 -46.67 -1.67 59.47
N GLY A 122 -45.42 -2.10 59.65
CA GLY A 122 -44.48 -2.29 58.56
C GLY A 122 -43.80 -1.00 58.09
N SER A 123 -43.72 0.02 58.94
CA SER A 123 -43.11 1.31 58.63
C SER A 123 -41.74 1.48 59.29
N PHE A 124 -40.90 2.30 58.67
CA PHE A 124 -39.58 2.68 59.16
C PHE A 124 -39.32 4.16 58.83
N SER A 125 -38.91 4.93 59.83
CA SER A 125 -38.62 6.35 59.68
C SER A 125 -37.16 6.65 60.00
N PHE A 126 -36.51 7.47 59.18
CA PHE A 126 -35.14 7.92 59.37
C PHE A 126 -34.92 9.31 58.77
N ILE A 127 -33.94 10.03 59.31
CA ILE A 127 -33.47 11.29 58.73
C ILE A 127 -32.44 10.95 57.66
N GLN A 128 -32.65 11.42 56.44
CA GLN A 128 -31.75 11.24 55.31
C GLN A 128 -31.05 12.56 54.99
N ASP A 129 -29.74 12.50 54.84
CA ASP A 129 -28.98 13.56 54.17
C ASP A 129 -29.40 13.57 52.69
N ILE A 130 -29.86 14.72 52.21
CA ILE A 130 -30.22 14.94 50.81
C ILE A 130 -29.40 16.07 50.20
N SER A 131 -28.34 16.54 50.88
CA SER A 131 -27.45 17.59 50.36
C SER A 131 -26.70 17.15 49.10
N GLN A 132 -26.53 15.85 48.91
CA GLN A 132 -25.96 15.18 47.75
C GLN A 132 -26.77 13.94 47.40
N ARG A 133 -26.53 13.39 46.20
CA ARG A 133 -27.20 12.16 45.77
C ARG A 133 -26.70 10.97 46.59
N HIS A 134 -27.62 10.13 47.05
CA HIS A 134 -27.32 8.90 47.78
C HIS A 134 -28.06 7.70 47.18
N LEU A 135 -27.39 6.55 47.16
CA LEU A 135 -28.00 5.26 46.81
C LEU A 135 -28.27 4.49 48.10
N ILE A 136 -29.54 4.30 48.43
CA ILE A 136 -29.98 3.56 49.61
C ILE A 136 -30.57 2.24 49.15
N PHE A 137 -30.22 1.15 49.80
CA PHE A 137 -30.89 -0.13 49.59
C PHE A 137 -31.19 -0.80 50.93
N ILE A 138 -32.31 -1.50 51.01
CA ILE A 138 -32.82 -2.11 52.23
C ILE A 138 -33.05 -3.60 51.96
N GLN A 139 -32.41 -4.47 52.74
CA GLN A 139 -32.50 -5.92 52.55
C GLN A 139 -32.91 -6.63 53.86
N PRO A 140 -33.64 -7.76 53.81
CA PRO A 140 -34.00 -8.54 55.00
C PRO A 140 -32.84 -9.38 55.55
N ARG A 141 -31.72 -9.49 54.81
CA ARG A 141 -30.52 -10.23 55.21
C ARG A 141 -29.26 -9.62 54.60
N LYS A 142 -28.12 -9.79 55.29
CA LYS A 142 -26.80 -9.44 54.77
C LYS A 142 -26.35 -10.52 53.78
N SER A 143 -26.04 -10.16 52.54
CA SER A 143 -25.74 -11.10 51.44
C SER A 143 -24.63 -10.52 50.55
N THR A 144 -23.48 -10.22 51.17
CA THR A 144 -22.33 -9.60 50.49
C THR A 144 -21.02 -10.18 51.00
N LYS A 145 -20.12 -10.47 50.06
CA LYS A 145 -18.73 -10.88 50.30
C LYS A 145 -17.82 -9.69 50.07
N PHE A 146 -16.96 -9.39 51.03
CA PHE A 146 -16.03 -8.26 50.94
C PHE A 146 -14.62 -8.75 50.62
N ILE A 147 -14.11 -8.39 49.44
CA ILE A 147 -12.72 -8.64 49.09
C ILE A 147 -11.89 -7.40 49.42
N THR A 148 -10.85 -7.61 50.22
CA THR A 148 -9.89 -6.59 50.65
C THR A 148 -8.47 -7.11 50.46
N ASP A 149 -7.50 -6.21 50.40
CA ASP A 149 -6.08 -6.57 50.36
C ASP A 149 -5.52 -7.01 51.73
N VAL A 150 -6.32 -6.91 52.79
CA VAL A 150 -5.96 -7.40 54.13
C VAL A 150 -6.45 -8.84 54.28
N ASN A 151 -5.53 -9.81 54.12
CA ASN A 151 -5.80 -11.25 54.20
C ASN A 151 -6.88 -11.76 53.22
N GLY A 152 -7.22 -11.00 52.17
CA GLY A 152 -8.24 -11.35 51.19
C GLY A 152 -9.69 -11.11 51.64
N GLY A 153 -9.92 -10.54 52.83
CA GLY A 153 -11.26 -10.38 53.39
C GLY A 153 -12.04 -11.70 53.44
N ASP A 154 -13.22 -11.72 52.81
CA ASP A 154 -14.10 -12.89 52.73
C ASP A 154 -13.71 -13.90 51.64
N CYS A 155 -12.59 -13.70 50.93
CA CYS A 155 -12.16 -14.58 49.84
C CYS A 155 -12.10 -16.05 50.28
N SER A 156 -11.60 -16.32 51.49
CA SER A 156 -11.52 -17.68 52.04
C SER A 156 -12.87 -18.42 52.15
N SER A 157 -13.99 -17.68 52.12
CA SER A 157 -15.34 -18.26 52.14
C SER A 157 -15.90 -18.60 50.74
N ILE A 158 -15.25 -18.15 49.67
CA ILE A 158 -15.70 -18.30 48.28
C ILE A 158 -14.59 -18.74 47.32
N GLY A 159 -13.35 -18.86 47.79
CA GLY A 159 -12.17 -19.04 46.96
C GLY A 159 -10.87 -19.15 47.76
N VAL A 160 -9.76 -19.03 47.03
CA VAL A 160 -8.40 -19.05 47.56
C VAL A 160 -7.77 -17.68 47.37
N TRP A 161 -7.25 -17.11 48.46
CA TRP A 161 -6.52 -15.85 48.43
C TRP A 161 -5.03 -16.08 48.18
N ASN A 162 -4.47 -15.38 47.20
CA ASN A 162 -3.03 -15.26 46.99
C ASN A 162 -2.56 -13.88 47.48
N ASP A 163 -1.80 -13.87 48.57
CA ASP A 163 -1.33 -12.64 49.21
C ASP A 163 -0.33 -11.86 48.35
N THR A 164 0.57 -12.58 47.68
CA THR A 164 1.60 -11.96 46.82
C THR A 164 1.00 -11.28 45.59
N LEU A 165 -0.01 -11.92 44.99
CA LEU A 165 -0.68 -11.41 43.79
C LEU A 165 -1.92 -10.56 44.09
N LYS A 166 -2.29 -10.41 45.36
CA LYS A 166 -3.56 -9.80 45.80
C LYS A 166 -4.77 -10.31 45.00
N THR A 167 -4.82 -11.61 44.77
CA THR A 167 -5.79 -12.26 43.89
C THR A 167 -6.70 -13.18 44.69
N CYS A 168 -8.01 -12.99 44.54
CA CYS A 168 -9.02 -13.93 44.99
C CYS A 168 -9.47 -14.81 43.81
N THR A 169 -9.13 -16.10 43.86
CA THR A 169 -9.54 -17.07 42.84
C THR A 169 -10.73 -17.89 43.36
N LEU A 170 -11.88 -17.80 42.71
CA LEU A 170 -13.06 -18.57 43.11
C LEU A 170 -12.82 -20.08 42.93
N ASN A 171 -13.36 -20.87 43.84
CA ASN A 171 -13.34 -22.34 43.78
C ASN A 171 -14.74 -22.97 43.87
N GLN A 172 -15.76 -22.13 43.89
CA GLN A 172 -17.18 -22.48 43.91
C GLN A 172 -18.01 -21.31 43.39
N ASP A 173 -19.26 -21.60 43.02
CA ASP A 173 -20.23 -20.57 42.65
C ASP A 173 -20.66 -19.75 43.87
N VAL A 174 -20.97 -18.48 43.65
CA VAL A 174 -21.31 -17.49 44.69
C VAL A 174 -22.75 -17.04 44.51
N ASN A 175 -23.58 -17.15 45.55
CA ASN A 175 -24.99 -16.74 45.53
C ASN A 175 -25.24 -15.41 46.27
N ASP A 176 -24.21 -14.57 46.35
CA ASP A 176 -24.16 -13.30 47.08
C ASP A 176 -23.48 -12.24 46.21
N SER A 177 -23.70 -10.95 46.51
CA SER A 177 -22.94 -9.85 45.92
C SER A 177 -21.46 -9.91 46.33
N VAL A 178 -20.53 -9.51 45.46
CA VAL A 178 -19.11 -9.36 45.79
C VAL A 178 -18.72 -7.89 45.73
N GLN A 179 -18.22 -7.33 46.83
CA GLN A 179 -17.74 -5.94 46.90
C GLN A 179 -16.21 -5.90 47.04
N ILE A 180 -15.53 -5.20 46.14
CA ILE A 180 -14.08 -5.00 46.17
C ILE A 180 -13.76 -3.64 46.79
N LYS A 181 -13.00 -3.64 47.90
CA LYS A 181 -12.76 -2.45 48.74
C LYS A 181 -11.33 -1.92 48.72
N SER A 182 -10.40 -2.62 48.08
CA SER A 182 -8.99 -2.25 48.02
C SER A 182 -8.53 -2.08 46.58
N ASP A 183 -7.54 -1.20 46.38
CA ASP A 183 -6.91 -1.00 45.08
C ASP A 183 -6.02 -2.19 44.72
N ASN A 184 -5.78 -2.38 43.42
CA ASN A 184 -4.87 -3.41 42.88
C ASN A 184 -5.24 -4.84 43.31
N VAL A 185 -6.53 -5.14 43.39
CA VAL A 185 -7.07 -6.47 43.72
C VAL A 185 -7.57 -7.15 42.45
N THR A 186 -7.31 -8.45 42.33
CA THR A 186 -7.88 -9.27 41.25
C THR A 186 -8.95 -10.22 41.81
N LEU A 187 -10.12 -10.24 41.18
CA LEU A 187 -11.12 -11.29 41.30
C LEU A 187 -11.06 -12.17 40.05
N ASP A 188 -10.53 -13.38 40.19
CA ASP A 188 -10.51 -14.40 39.14
C ASP A 188 -11.64 -15.39 39.41
N GLY A 189 -12.67 -15.35 38.58
CA GLY A 189 -13.81 -16.25 38.67
C GLY A 189 -13.45 -17.70 38.39
N ASN A 190 -12.34 -17.97 37.70
CA ASN A 190 -11.90 -19.33 37.38
C ASN A 190 -13.02 -20.21 36.74
N GLY A 191 -13.91 -19.59 35.97
CA GLY A 191 -15.05 -20.23 35.32
C GLY A 191 -16.32 -20.37 36.19
N HIS A 192 -16.30 -19.92 37.44
CA HIS A 192 -17.45 -19.97 38.34
C HIS A 192 -18.48 -18.86 38.09
N ILE A 193 -19.67 -19.06 38.67
CA ILE A 193 -20.83 -18.19 38.49
C ILE A 193 -21.10 -17.38 39.78
N ILE A 194 -21.36 -16.09 39.63
CA ILE A 194 -21.97 -15.23 40.65
C ILE A 194 -23.43 -15.04 40.28
N THR A 195 -24.34 -15.50 41.14
CA THR A 195 -25.79 -15.52 40.87
C THR A 195 -26.56 -14.69 41.90
N GLY A 196 -27.47 -13.84 41.42
CA GLY A 196 -28.35 -13.02 42.24
C GLY A 196 -29.83 -13.40 42.09
N LYS A 197 -30.72 -12.52 42.56
CA LYS A 197 -32.19 -12.67 42.52
C LYS A 197 -32.89 -11.50 41.81
N ASN A 198 -32.30 -11.03 40.71
CA ASN A 198 -32.66 -9.84 39.93
C ASN A 198 -32.62 -8.54 40.75
N THR A 199 -31.70 -8.46 41.71
CA THR A 199 -31.51 -7.29 42.58
C THR A 199 -30.05 -7.12 42.97
N GLY A 200 -29.67 -5.95 43.49
CA GLY A 200 -28.32 -5.66 43.92
C GLY A 200 -27.28 -5.70 42.80
N THR A 201 -26.02 -5.90 43.20
CA THR A 201 -24.87 -5.88 42.27
C THR A 201 -24.12 -7.21 42.34
N GLY A 202 -23.78 -7.79 41.18
CA GLY A 202 -22.96 -8.99 41.12
C GLY A 202 -21.55 -8.73 41.65
N VAL A 203 -20.81 -7.84 40.99
CA VAL A 203 -19.53 -7.31 41.49
C VAL A 203 -19.57 -5.80 41.59
N PHE A 204 -19.38 -5.27 42.80
CA PHE A 204 -19.38 -3.85 43.10
C PHE A 204 -17.97 -3.33 43.38
N ILE A 205 -17.52 -2.39 42.55
CA ILE A 205 -16.30 -1.62 42.77
C ILE A 205 -16.68 -0.30 43.45
N VAL A 206 -16.21 -0.13 44.69
CA VAL A 206 -16.56 1.02 45.54
C VAL A 206 -15.94 2.32 44.99
N ASN A 207 -16.53 3.46 45.38
CA ASN A 207 -16.06 4.79 45.05
C ASN A 207 -14.54 4.95 45.22
N GLY A 208 -13.91 5.53 44.18
CA GLY A 208 -12.49 5.91 44.17
C GLY A 208 -11.50 4.76 44.02
N LYS A 209 -11.94 3.51 43.85
CA LYS A 209 -11.04 2.36 43.76
C LYS A 209 -10.41 2.18 42.38
N LYS A 210 -9.14 1.75 42.38
CA LYS A 210 -8.31 1.68 41.17
C LYS A 210 -7.52 0.39 41.04
N GLY A 211 -7.17 0.04 39.80
CA GLY A 211 -6.32 -1.12 39.50
C GLY A 211 -7.00 -2.46 39.74
N ILE A 212 -8.33 -2.51 39.82
CA ILE A 212 -9.07 -3.74 40.07
C ILE A 212 -9.17 -4.54 38.78
N THR A 213 -8.92 -5.85 38.85
CA THR A 213 -9.11 -6.78 37.72
C THR A 213 -10.24 -7.76 38.04
N ILE A 214 -11.24 -7.88 37.18
CA ILE A 214 -12.30 -8.89 37.24
C ILE A 214 -12.20 -9.74 35.99
N LYS A 215 -12.01 -11.06 36.13
CA LYS A 215 -11.89 -11.95 34.97
C LYS A 215 -12.46 -13.34 35.14
N ASN A 216 -12.73 -14.02 34.02
CA ASN A 216 -13.12 -15.43 33.96
C ASN A 216 -14.35 -15.78 34.82
N VAL A 217 -15.37 -14.92 34.85
CA VAL A 217 -16.54 -15.07 35.72
C VAL A 217 -17.83 -14.94 34.93
N THR A 218 -18.84 -15.74 35.26
CA THR A 218 -20.22 -15.52 34.78
C THR A 218 -21.02 -14.80 35.86
N ILE A 219 -21.70 -13.71 35.53
CA ILE A 219 -22.51 -12.93 36.47
C ILE A 219 -23.94 -12.83 35.94
N THR A 220 -24.90 -13.30 36.74
CA THR A 220 -26.31 -13.38 36.33
C THR A 220 -27.30 -13.08 37.44
N GLY A 221 -28.47 -12.54 37.08
CA GLY A 221 -29.56 -12.31 38.00
C GLY A 221 -29.31 -11.13 38.95
N PHE A 222 -28.68 -10.06 38.50
CA PHE A 222 -28.50 -8.84 39.28
C PHE A 222 -29.13 -7.62 38.61
N PHE A 223 -29.32 -6.55 39.37
CA PHE A 223 -29.67 -5.27 38.78
C PHE A 223 -28.47 -4.73 37.98
N TYR A 224 -27.31 -4.71 38.61
CA TYR A 224 -26.04 -4.41 37.96
C TYR A 224 -25.18 -5.67 37.98
N GLY A 225 -24.83 -6.25 36.83
CA GLY A 225 -23.89 -7.37 36.79
C GLY A 225 -22.55 -6.94 37.39
N ILE A 226 -21.93 -5.91 36.80
CA ILE A 226 -20.79 -5.21 37.39
C ILE A 226 -21.12 -3.72 37.53
N TYR A 227 -20.82 -3.14 38.69
CA TYR A 227 -21.01 -1.71 38.94
C TYR A 227 -19.69 -1.04 39.34
N LEU A 228 -19.31 -0.01 38.56
CA LEU A 228 -18.17 0.88 38.78
C LEU A 228 -18.72 2.25 39.18
N SER A 229 -18.52 2.62 40.44
CA SER A 229 -19.07 3.87 40.97
C SER A 229 -18.07 5.03 40.96
N TYR A 230 -18.54 6.19 41.40
CA TYR A 230 -17.85 7.49 41.33
C TYR A 230 -16.33 7.44 41.54
N TYR A 231 -15.60 8.04 40.60
CA TYR A 231 -14.13 8.18 40.63
C TYR A 231 -13.34 6.87 40.62
N SER A 232 -13.99 5.72 40.39
CA SER A 232 -13.28 4.47 40.11
C SER A 232 -12.63 4.53 38.73
N GLY A 233 -11.41 4.00 38.62
CA GLY A 233 -10.66 4.08 37.38
C GLY A 233 -9.45 3.15 37.29
N LEU A 234 -8.87 2.99 36.10
CA LEU A 234 -7.78 2.04 35.86
C LEU A 234 -8.17 0.59 36.21
N ASN A 235 -9.45 0.25 36.13
CA ASN A 235 -9.93 -1.11 36.37
C ASN A 235 -10.04 -1.88 35.05
N ASN A 236 -9.82 -3.19 35.10
CA ASN A 236 -9.88 -4.11 33.96
C ASN A 236 -10.97 -5.16 34.19
N ILE A 237 -11.93 -5.25 33.27
CA ILE A 237 -12.94 -6.30 33.23
C ILE A 237 -12.74 -7.09 31.94
N SER A 238 -12.35 -8.36 32.06
CA SER A 238 -12.07 -9.17 30.89
C SER A 238 -12.51 -10.61 30.98
N PHE A 239 -12.89 -11.21 29.84
CA PHE A 239 -13.32 -12.61 29.79
C PHE A 239 -14.47 -12.94 30.76
N ALA A 240 -15.35 -11.97 31.03
CA ALA A 240 -16.55 -12.15 31.82
C ALA A 240 -17.78 -12.42 30.93
N THR A 241 -18.72 -13.21 31.43
CA THR A 241 -20.04 -13.40 30.82
C THR A 241 -21.10 -12.69 31.67
N LEU A 242 -21.66 -11.58 31.16
CA LEU A 242 -22.63 -10.74 31.88
C LEU A 242 -24.02 -10.96 31.27
N THR A 243 -24.81 -11.85 31.87
CA THR A 243 -26.07 -12.31 31.29
C THR A 243 -27.24 -12.25 32.23
N GLY A 244 -28.45 -11.94 31.75
CA GLY A 244 -29.66 -12.00 32.56
C GLY A 244 -29.67 -11.00 33.72
N ASN A 245 -29.03 -9.84 33.56
CA ASN A 245 -29.06 -8.73 34.52
C ASN A 245 -29.94 -7.59 33.97
N ARG A 246 -30.24 -6.55 34.77
CA ARG A 246 -30.85 -5.35 34.19
C ARG A 246 -29.85 -4.57 33.35
N TYR A 247 -28.65 -4.36 33.90
CA TYR A 247 -27.49 -3.85 33.20
C TYR A 247 -26.35 -4.87 33.30
N GLY A 248 -25.71 -5.20 32.18
CA GLY A 248 -24.55 -6.10 32.20
C GLY A 248 -23.40 -5.49 32.99
N ALA A 249 -22.89 -4.34 32.53
CA ALA A 249 -22.03 -3.47 33.32
C ALA A 249 -22.53 -2.02 33.32
N TYR A 250 -22.41 -1.36 34.48
CA TYR A 250 -22.84 0.02 34.69
C TYR A 250 -21.67 0.84 35.23
N LEU A 251 -21.35 1.93 34.53
CA LEU A 251 -20.26 2.85 34.84
C LEU A 251 -20.85 4.20 35.20
N ASP A 252 -20.66 4.64 36.44
CA ASP A 252 -21.23 5.87 36.98
C ASP A 252 -20.14 6.84 37.42
N HIS A 253 -19.96 7.93 36.68
CA HIS A 253 -18.90 8.92 36.91
C HIS A 253 -17.53 8.26 37.12
N SER A 254 -17.26 7.19 36.37
CA SER A 254 -16.04 6.39 36.43
C SER A 254 -15.22 6.62 35.17
N GLY A 255 -13.90 6.42 35.24
CA GLY A 255 -13.09 6.67 34.05
C GLY A 255 -11.75 5.99 33.98
N ALA A 256 -11.17 5.95 32.78
CA ALA A 256 -9.95 5.21 32.50
C ALA A 256 -10.04 3.70 32.81
N ASN A 257 -11.21 3.09 32.65
CA ASN A 257 -11.39 1.64 32.79
C ASN A 257 -11.28 0.94 31.42
N VAL A 258 -10.88 -0.34 31.42
CA VAL A 258 -10.81 -1.20 30.24
C VAL A 258 -11.78 -2.36 30.39
N ILE A 259 -12.71 -2.49 29.46
CA ILE A 259 -13.70 -3.58 29.40
C ILE A 259 -13.45 -4.32 28.09
N SER A 260 -12.88 -5.52 28.17
CA SER A 260 -12.42 -6.23 26.98
C SER A 260 -12.73 -7.72 26.94
N ASN A 261 -12.94 -8.28 25.75
CA ASN A 261 -13.15 -9.73 25.58
C ASN A 261 -14.32 -10.30 26.42
N ASN A 262 -15.38 -9.52 26.66
CA ASN A 262 -16.54 -9.96 27.43
C ASN A 262 -17.69 -10.40 26.52
N VAL A 263 -18.55 -11.28 27.04
CA VAL A 263 -19.81 -11.71 26.39
C VAL A 263 -20.98 -11.14 27.20
N ILE A 264 -21.78 -10.26 26.60
CA ILE A 264 -22.80 -9.46 27.31
C ILE A 264 -24.16 -9.62 26.62
N THR A 265 -25.06 -10.40 27.22
CA THR A 265 -26.28 -10.88 26.54
C THR A 265 -27.50 -10.88 27.44
N LYS A 266 -28.72 -10.84 26.88
CA LYS A 266 -29.96 -11.06 27.66
C LYS A 266 -30.15 -10.10 28.84
N ASN A 267 -29.65 -8.87 28.75
CA ASN A 267 -29.83 -7.88 29.80
C ASN A 267 -31.09 -7.05 29.53
N SER A 268 -31.98 -6.93 30.52
CA SER A 268 -33.32 -6.36 30.29
C SER A 268 -33.33 -4.85 29.99
N ASN A 269 -32.20 -4.17 30.19
CA ASN A 269 -31.95 -2.82 29.71
C ASN A 269 -30.67 -2.80 28.83
N ALA A 270 -29.59 -2.12 29.22
CA ALA A 270 -28.39 -2.08 28.39
C ALA A 270 -27.40 -3.20 28.73
N GLY A 271 -26.69 -3.72 27.74
CA GLY A 271 -25.52 -4.58 27.97
C GLY A 271 -24.44 -3.80 28.72
N LEU A 272 -24.05 -2.65 28.16
CA LEU A 272 -23.11 -1.70 28.77
C LEU A 272 -23.78 -0.32 28.89
N TYR A 273 -23.74 0.27 30.08
CA TYR A 273 -24.29 1.61 30.30
C TYR A 273 -23.28 2.54 30.97
N LEU A 274 -23.06 3.70 30.36
CA LEU A 274 -22.21 4.76 30.87
C LEU A 274 -23.06 5.97 31.26
N PHE A 275 -22.91 6.40 32.50
CA PHE A 275 -23.49 7.63 33.01
C PHE A 275 -22.37 8.58 33.42
N TYR A 276 -22.23 9.70 32.70
CA TYR A 276 -21.17 10.71 32.92
C TYR A 276 -19.76 10.12 33.11
N SER A 277 -19.47 9.01 32.43
CA SER A 277 -18.21 8.28 32.56
C SER A 277 -17.26 8.66 31.45
N THR A 278 -15.96 8.70 31.74
CA THR A 278 -14.96 9.33 30.86
C THR A 278 -13.75 8.44 30.58
N LYS A 279 -13.15 8.53 29.40
CA LYS A 279 -11.86 7.89 29.06
C LYS A 279 -11.86 6.36 29.22
N ASN A 280 -13.01 5.71 29.12
CA ASN A 280 -13.09 4.25 29.20
C ASN A 280 -12.84 3.62 27.83
N ILE A 281 -12.29 2.42 27.81
CA ILE A 281 -11.99 1.65 26.59
C ILE A 281 -12.82 0.37 26.60
N PHE A 282 -13.66 0.20 25.60
CA PHE A 282 -14.44 -1.01 25.33
C PHE A 282 -13.87 -1.67 24.08
N THR A 283 -13.14 -2.77 24.24
CA THR A 283 -12.46 -3.44 23.12
C THR A 283 -12.78 -4.92 23.01
N ASP A 284 -13.05 -5.42 21.80
CA ASP A 284 -13.21 -6.85 21.53
C ASP A 284 -14.35 -7.52 22.34
N ASN A 285 -15.42 -6.80 22.65
CA ASN A 285 -16.58 -7.37 23.35
C ASN A 285 -17.63 -7.89 22.37
N ILE A 286 -18.32 -8.96 22.76
CA ILE A 286 -19.51 -9.49 22.10
C ILE A 286 -20.73 -9.00 22.89
N VAL A 287 -21.53 -8.10 22.29
CA VAL A 287 -22.66 -7.44 22.94
C VAL A 287 -23.96 -7.76 22.22
N GLY A 288 -24.69 -8.72 22.76
CA GLY A 288 -25.90 -9.30 22.18
C GLY A 288 -25.77 -10.82 21.97
N PRO A 289 -26.90 -11.53 21.76
CA PRO A 289 -28.23 -11.00 21.51
C PRO A 289 -29.03 -10.65 22.78
N GLU A 290 -30.22 -10.09 22.57
CA GLU A 290 -31.28 -9.91 23.57
C GLU A 290 -30.99 -8.93 24.73
N ASN A 291 -30.04 -8.00 24.59
CA ASN A 291 -30.06 -6.80 25.43
C ASN A 291 -31.11 -5.83 24.89
N LYS A 292 -31.71 -4.93 25.69
CA LYS A 292 -32.55 -3.85 25.14
C LYS A 292 -31.71 -2.96 24.20
N ASN A 293 -30.66 -2.36 24.73
CA ASN A 293 -29.61 -1.71 23.94
C ASN A 293 -28.28 -2.45 24.15
N GLY A 294 -27.45 -2.53 23.12
CA GLY A 294 -26.12 -3.11 23.26
C GLY A 294 -25.25 -2.26 24.20
N ILE A 295 -24.88 -1.07 23.72
CA ILE A 295 -24.04 -0.10 24.43
C ILE A 295 -24.78 1.24 24.48
N SER A 296 -24.80 1.87 25.66
CA SER A 296 -25.45 3.17 25.83
C SER A 296 -24.60 4.13 26.66
N GLU A 297 -24.45 5.36 26.19
CA GLU A 297 -23.80 6.46 26.90
C GLU A 297 -24.78 7.63 27.11
N SER A 298 -24.74 8.23 28.30
CA SER A 298 -25.46 9.45 28.65
C SER A 298 -24.57 10.42 29.45
N SER A 299 -24.29 11.59 28.88
CA SER A 299 -23.31 12.56 29.40
C SER A 299 -23.74 14.04 29.32
N GLN A 300 -25.00 14.35 29.04
CA GLN A 300 -25.43 15.73 28.80
C GLN A 300 -25.60 16.60 30.07
N ASN A 301 -24.92 17.76 30.10
CA ASN A 301 -25.20 18.87 31.01
C ASN A 301 -25.79 20.07 30.22
N TYR A 302 -26.91 20.65 30.68
CA TYR A 302 -27.58 21.77 30.00
C TYR A 302 -26.71 23.04 29.98
N GLY A 303 -25.85 23.18 28.96
CA GLY A 303 -25.09 24.40 28.67
C GLY A 303 -23.57 24.28 28.66
N TYR A 304 -22.99 23.10 28.95
CA TYR A 304 -21.54 22.85 28.87
C TYR A 304 -21.25 21.53 28.17
N THR A 305 -20.27 21.52 27.25
CA THR A 305 -19.74 20.27 26.66
C THR A 305 -18.93 19.52 27.71
N TYR A 306 -19.44 18.37 28.15
CA TYR A 306 -18.75 17.46 29.07
C TYR A 306 -17.81 16.57 28.28
N ASP A 307 -16.52 16.53 28.62
CA ASP A 307 -15.51 15.70 27.94
C ASP A 307 -15.64 14.23 28.35
N THR A 308 -16.12 13.39 27.43
CA THR A 308 -16.32 11.96 27.68
C THR A 308 -15.09 11.19 27.23
N SER A 309 -14.59 11.39 26.01
CA SER A 309 -13.39 10.73 25.48
C SER A 309 -13.39 9.20 25.63
N ASN A 310 -14.54 8.53 25.53
CA ASN A 310 -14.64 7.08 25.58
C ASN A 310 -14.25 6.44 24.24
N VAL A 311 -13.71 5.22 24.26
CA VAL A 311 -13.26 4.48 23.08
C VAL A 311 -14.04 3.17 22.96
N TYR A 312 -14.66 2.97 21.81
CA TYR A 312 -15.35 1.73 21.42
C TYR A 312 -14.60 1.14 20.22
N GLU A 313 -13.84 0.07 20.43
CA GLU A 313 -12.98 -0.53 19.40
C GLU A 313 -13.30 -2.02 19.20
N ASN A 314 -13.36 -2.49 17.95
CA ASN A 314 -13.46 -3.93 17.61
C ASN A 314 -14.63 -4.69 18.29
N ASN A 315 -15.72 -4.02 18.69
CA ASN A 315 -16.84 -4.72 19.34
C ASN A 315 -17.79 -5.31 18.30
N GLU A 316 -18.34 -6.49 18.58
CA GLU A 316 -19.44 -7.09 17.80
C GLU A 316 -20.77 -6.88 18.53
N VAL A 317 -21.63 -6.01 18.01
CA VAL A 317 -22.90 -5.61 18.62
C VAL A 317 -24.07 -6.07 17.76
N PHE A 318 -24.87 -7.04 18.22
CA PHE A 318 -25.87 -7.64 17.35
C PHE A 318 -27.15 -8.11 18.04
N GLU A 319 -28.25 -8.11 17.28
CA GLU A 319 -29.54 -8.71 17.68
C GLU A 319 -30.01 -8.27 19.09
N ASN A 320 -29.77 -7.00 19.43
CA ASN A 320 -30.38 -6.37 20.60
C ASN A 320 -31.86 -6.07 20.29
N LEU A 321 -32.69 -5.84 21.30
CA LEU A 321 -34.15 -5.70 21.15
C LEU A 321 -34.55 -4.30 20.65
N GLU A 322 -33.70 -3.29 20.87
CA GLU A 322 -33.88 -1.94 20.35
C GLU A 322 -32.71 -1.52 19.45
N GLY A 323 -31.57 -1.14 20.03
CA GLY A 323 -30.44 -0.57 19.27
C GLY A 323 -29.08 -1.14 19.61
N GLY A 324 -28.11 -0.89 18.72
CA GLY A 324 -26.72 -1.30 18.87
C GLY A 324 -25.95 -0.40 19.84
N ILE A 325 -25.46 0.74 19.35
CA ILE A 325 -24.71 1.74 20.12
C ILE A 325 -25.49 3.06 20.13
N TYR A 326 -25.82 3.55 21.32
CA TYR A 326 -26.51 4.82 21.54
C TYR A 326 -25.63 5.78 22.36
N ILE A 327 -25.35 6.97 21.83
CA ILE A 327 -24.55 7.99 22.51
C ILE A 327 -25.34 9.29 22.62
N TYR A 328 -25.58 9.74 23.85
CA TYR A 328 -26.27 10.99 24.12
C TYR A 328 -25.39 11.97 24.90
N GLY A 329 -24.98 13.06 24.24
CA GLY A 329 -24.12 14.09 24.80
C GLY A 329 -22.62 13.77 24.78
N GLY A 330 -22.19 12.78 24.00
CA GLY A 330 -20.80 12.37 23.86
C GLY A 330 -19.89 13.48 23.31
N ASN A 331 -18.68 13.60 23.84
CA ASN A 331 -17.66 14.53 23.37
C ASN A 331 -16.30 13.86 23.24
N ARG A 332 -15.72 13.90 22.03
CA ARG A 332 -14.40 13.30 21.74
C ARG A 332 -14.34 11.79 21.90
N ASP A 333 -15.48 11.13 21.75
CA ASP A 333 -15.50 9.67 21.73
C ASP A 333 -14.89 9.14 20.43
N ILE A 334 -14.33 7.94 20.48
CA ILE A 334 -13.73 7.26 19.33
C ILE A 334 -14.47 5.94 19.12
N LEU A 335 -15.11 5.78 17.95
CA LEU A 335 -15.69 4.50 17.56
C LEU A 335 -14.89 3.98 16.37
N LYS A 336 -14.26 2.82 16.55
CA LYS A 336 -13.38 2.25 15.53
C LYS A 336 -13.63 0.77 15.32
N ASN A 337 -13.71 0.33 14.06
CA ASN A 337 -13.73 -1.10 13.70
C ASN A 337 -14.85 -1.92 14.38
N ASN A 338 -15.95 -1.30 14.81
CA ASN A 338 -17.06 -2.02 15.41
C ASN A 338 -17.94 -2.65 14.33
N LYS A 339 -18.48 -3.85 14.58
CA LYS A 339 -19.44 -4.53 13.71
C LYS A 339 -20.81 -4.54 14.35
N ILE A 340 -21.76 -3.81 13.77
CA ILE A 340 -23.10 -3.62 14.33
C ILE A 340 -24.18 -4.15 13.38
N LYS A 341 -24.89 -5.22 13.77
CA LYS A 341 -25.81 -5.90 12.86
C LYS A 341 -27.16 -6.28 13.46
N ASN A 342 -28.20 -6.27 12.62
CA ASN A 342 -29.52 -6.83 12.94
C ASN A 342 -30.17 -6.26 14.21
N ASN A 343 -29.96 -4.98 14.52
CA ASN A 343 -30.67 -4.32 15.62
C ASN A 343 -31.98 -3.67 15.09
N PRO A 344 -33.14 -3.91 15.71
CA PRO A 344 -34.46 -3.53 15.16
C PRO A 344 -34.69 -2.04 14.92
N TYR A 345 -33.98 -1.14 15.61
CA TYR A 345 -34.12 0.31 15.41
C TYR A 345 -32.85 0.92 14.83
N TYR A 346 -31.71 0.87 15.51
CA TYR A 346 -30.52 1.57 15.03
C TYR A 346 -29.24 0.78 15.22
N GLY A 347 -28.30 0.97 14.29
CA GLY A 347 -26.93 0.50 14.43
C GLY A 347 -26.16 1.40 15.40
N ILE A 348 -25.73 2.57 14.91
CA ILE A 348 -25.14 3.64 15.72
C ILE A 348 -26.04 4.88 15.67
N GLU A 349 -26.45 5.38 16.83
CA GLU A 349 -27.19 6.64 16.97
C GLU A 349 -26.46 7.59 17.93
N MET A 350 -26.15 8.80 17.45
CA MET A 350 -25.43 9.83 18.19
C MET A 350 -26.26 11.12 18.27
N ILE A 351 -26.62 11.52 19.49
CA ILE A 351 -27.48 12.68 19.74
C ILE A 351 -26.73 13.70 20.58
N GLU A 352 -26.78 14.98 20.18
CA GLU A 352 -26.07 16.09 20.83
C GLU A 352 -24.57 15.80 21.07
N SER A 353 -23.99 14.99 20.18
CA SER A 353 -22.60 14.56 20.24
C SER A 353 -21.71 15.48 19.42
N SER A 354 -20.47 15.68 19.84
CA SER A 354 -19.54 16.64 19.22
C SER A 354 -18.09 16.18 19.29
N SER A 355 -17.29 16.56 18.29
CA SER A 355 -15.84 16.29 18.27
C SER A 355 -15.45 14.81 18.36
N SER A 356 -16.36 13.88 18.10
CA SER A 356 -16.09 12.44 18.11
C SER A 356 -15.53 11.95 16.77
N MET A 357 -14.76 10.88 16.79
CA MET A 357 -14.11 10.28 15.61
C MET A 357 -14.69 8.89 15.31
N LEU A 358 -15.10 8.65 14.07
CA LEU A 358 -15.63 7.38 13.61
C LEU A 358 -14.86 6.91 12.37
N PHE A 359 -14.32 5.70 12.40
CA PHE A 359 -13.63 5.08 11.26
C PHE A 359 -13.66 3.55 11.33
N GLY A 360 -13.81 2.88 10.18
CA GLY A 360 -13.78 1.43 10.05
C GLY A 360 -15.01 0.69 10.62
N ASN A 361 -16.06 1.39 11.05
CA ASN A 361 -17.26 0.74 11.61
C ASN A 361 -18.15 0.17 10.50
N VAL A 362 -18.69 -1.04 10.69
CA VAL A 362 -19.53 -1.75 9.72
C VAL A 362 -20.92 -1.94 10.29
N MET A 363 -21.94 -1.40 9.62
CA MET A 363 -23.34 -1.47 10.04
C MET A 363 -24.21 -2.13 8.96
N SER A 364 -24.95 -3.18 9.31
CA SER A 364 -25.80 -3.91 8.34
C SER A 364 -27.07 -4.49 8.95
N GLY A 365 -28.16 -4.50 8.19
CA GLY A 365 -29.43 -5.10 8.60
C GLY A 365 -30.10 -4.43 9.82
N ASN A 366 -29.70 -3.21 10.19
CA ASN A 366 -30.35 -2.48 11.28
C ASN A 366 -31.63 -1.80 10.78
N GLY A 367 -32.64 -1.66 11.64
CA GLY A 367 -34.02 -1.48 11.20
C GLY A 367 -34.43 -0.07 10.71
N GLU A 368 -34.44 0.97 11.55
CA GLU A 368 -34.81 2.35 11.17
C GLU A 368 -33.70 3.10 10.43
N HIS A 369 -32.46 2.88 10.82
CA HIS A 369 -31.25 3.39 10.18
C HIS A 369 -30.01 2.63 10.65
N ASN A 370 -29.03 2.49 9.77
CA ASN A 370 -27.72 1.94 10.14
C ASN A 370 -26.90 2.95 10.96
N PHE A 371 -26.88 4.22 10.53
CA PHE A 371 -26.15 5.29 11.18
C PHE A 371 -26.97 6.59 11.19
N TYR A 372 -27.08 7.22 12.37
CA TYR A 372 -27.72 8.52 12.51
C TYR A 372 -26.98 9.41 13.51
N ILE A 373 -26.75 10.67 13.11
CA ILE A 373 -26.18 11.70 13.98
C ILE A 373 -27.01 12.97 13.92
N SER A 374 -27.32 13.57 15.07
CA SER A 374 -28.09 14.82 15.15
C SER A 374 -27.71 15.68 16.36
N GLY A 375 -28.07 16.96 16.32
CA GLY A 375 -27.79 17.94 17.37
C GLY A 375 -27.14 19.21 16.83
N ASN A 376 -26.82 20.13 17.74
CA ASN A 376 -26.37 21.47 17.32
C ASN A 376 -24.95 21.48 16.73
N LYS A 377 -24.10 20.51 17.10
CA LYS A 377 -22.66 20.47 16.79
C LYS A 377 -22.23 19.25 15.97
N VAL A 378 -23.11 18.78 15.09
CA VAL A 378 -22.89 17.59 14.24
C VAL A 378 -21.60 17.75 13.40
N GLU A 379 -21.37 18.95 12.88
CA GLU A 379 -20.22 19.33 12.07
C GLU A 379 -18.86 19.25 12.78
N ASP A 380 -18.84 19.21 14.12
CA ASP A 380 -17.60 19.08 14.90
C ASP A 380 -17.04 17.66 14.84
N ASN A 381 -17.84 16.66 14.44
CA ASN A 381 -17.43 15.26 14.40
C ASN A 381 -16.59 14.95 13.15
N ASP A 382 -15.78 13.90 13.24
CA ASP A 382 -14.91 13.41 12.17
C ASP A 382 -15.29 11.98 11.82
N ILE A 383 -15.99 11.82 10.70
CA ILE A 383 -16.53 10.55 10.23
C ILE A 383 -15.98 10.35 8.82
N ASP A 384 -15.11 9.37 8.64
CA ASP A 384 -14.53 9.09 7.33
C ASP A 384 -15.34 8.04 6.54
N THR A 385 -14.95 7.84 5.27
CA THR A 385 -15.59 6.90 4.35
C THR A 385 -15.25 5.43 4.63
N SER A 386 -14.37 5.13 5.58
CA SER A 386 -14.10 3.73 5.97
C SER A 386 -15.22 3.15 6.84
N ASN A 387 -16.14 3.98 7.33
CA ASN A 387 -17.40 3.53 7.91
C ASN A 387 -18.37 3.09 6.81
N THR A 388 -19.02 1.94 6.97
CA THR A 388 -19.90 1.35 5.95
C THR A 388 -21.30 0.99 6.48
N VAL A 389 -22.30 1.17 5.62
CA VAL A 389 -23.71 0.82 5.80
C VAL A 389 -24.16 -0.04 4.62
N GLU A 390 -24.62 -1.27 4.89
CA GLU A 390 -24.88 -2.29 3.85
C GLU A 390 -23.74 -2.37 2.82
N ASP A 391 -22.50 -2.49 3.30
CA ASP A 391 -21.25 -2.56 2.51
C ASP A 391 -20.90 -1.32 1.67
N LYS A 392 -21.65 -0.21 1.78
CA LYS A 392 -21.37 1.07 1.13
C LYS A 392 -20.91 2.14 2.13
N ALA A 393 -20.06 3.06 1.73
CA ALA A 393 -19.44 4.07 2.57
C ALA A 393 -20.42 5.13 3.12
N VAL A 394 -20.15 5.62 4.32
CA VAL A 394 -20.77 6.82 4.89
C VAL A 394 -20.01 8.05 4.40
N TYR A 395 -20.67 8.90 3.61
CA TYR A 395 -20.09 10.18 3.18
C TYR A 395 -20.51 11.27 4.17
N PHE A 396 -19.56 11.81 4.92
CA PHE A 396 -19.79 12.89 5.88
C PHE A 396 -19.06 14.17 5.48
N ILE A 397 -19.74 15.03 4.73
CA ILE A 397 -19.16 16.22 4.12
C ILE A 397 -19.44 17.44 5.00
N LYS A 398 -18.40 18.26 5.25
CA LYS A 398 -18.48 19.44 6.11
C LYS A 398 -17.80 20.65 5.48
N ASN A 399 -18.47 21.81 5.54
CA ASN A 399 -17.93 23.13 5.17
C ASN A 399 -17.38 23.23 3.72
N VAL A 400 -17.93 22.47 2.77
CA VAL A 400 -17.48 22.50 1.37
C VAL A 400 -18.31 23.48 0.52
N ILE A 401 -17.69 24.00 -0.54
CA ILE A 401 -18.33 24.93 -1.48
C ILE A 401 -17.99 24.51 -2.92
N ASN A 402 -18.99 24.42 -3.80
CA ASN A 402 -18.83 24.10 -5.23
C ASN A 402 -18.36 22.66 -5.54
N GLU A 403 -18.66 21.69 -4.67
CA GLU A 403 -18.26 20.30 -4.87
C GLU A 403 -19.30 19.49 -5.66
N ILE A 404 -18.83 18.52 -6.45
CA ILE A 404 -19.68 17.64 -7.26
C ILE A 404 -19.37 16.17 -6.92
N TYR A 405 -20.40 15.43 -6.55
CA TYR A 405 -20.39 13.99 -6.30
C TYR A 405 -21.23 13.33 -7.41
N ASP A 406 -20.58 12.65 -8.34
CA ASP A 406 -21.17 12.11 -9.58
C ASP A 406 -20.70 10.67 -9.81
N ASN A 407 -21.62 9.76 -10.17
CA ASN A 407 -21.33 8.36 -10.51
C ASN A 407 -20.47 7.61 -9.46
N LEU A 408 -20.76 7.83 -8.18
CA LEU A 408 -20.13 7.10 -7.07
C LEU A 408 -20.94 5.82 -6.75
N ASP A 409 -20.32 4.66 -6.94
CA ASP A 409 -20.98 3.36 -6.76
C ASP A 409 -21.09 2.91 -5.29
N ASP A 410 -20.30 3.52 -4.40
CA ASP A 410 -20.11 3.09 -3.02
C ASP A 410 -20.72 4.05 -1.98
N VAL A 411 -21.63 4.95 -2.36
CA VAL A 411 -22.30 5.83 -1.40
C VAL A 411 -23.43 5.07 -0.72
N GLY A 412 -23.34 4.85 0.59
CA GLY A 412 -24.41 4.23 1.37
C GLY A 412 -25.40 5.26 1.87
N ILE A 413 -24.88 6.24 2.60
CA ILE A 413 -25.60 7.42 3.10
C ILE A 413 -24.74 8.67 2.93
N PHE A 414 -25.38 9.83 2.85
CA PHE A 414 -24.73 11.09 2.53
C PHE A 414 -25.14 12.20 3.50
N TYR A 415 -24.17 12.82 4.16
CA TYR A 415 -24.33 14.01 4.99
C TYR A 415 -23.61 15.18 4.34
N CYS A 416 -24.25 16.36 4.34
CA CYS A 416 -23.63 17.63 4.05
C CYS A 416 -23.98 18.63 5.15
N THR A 417 -22.96 19.12 5.86
CA THR A 417 -23.12 20.08 6.95
C THR A 417 -22.41 21.38 6.60
N ASN A 418 -23.12 22.51 6.73
CA ASN A 418 -22.62 23.84 6.37
C ASN A 418 -22.09 23.92 4.92
N CYS A 419 -22.72 23.21 3.99
CA CYS A 419 -22.28 23.15 2.60
C CYS A 419 -22.93 24.24 1.72
N GLN A 420 -22.27 24.62 0.62
CA GLN A 420 -22.87 25.53 -0.36
C GLN A 420 -22.60 25.08 -1.80
N ASN A 421 -23.62 25.13 -2.66
CA ASN A 421 -23.47 24.81 -4.09
C ASN A 421 -22.89 23.40 -4.34
N VAL A 422 -23.34 22.41 -3.57
CA VAL A 422 -22.93 21.01 -3.73
C VAL A 422 -23.87 20.31 -4.71
N THR A 423 -23.34 19.51 -5.63
CA THR A 423 -24.13 18.66 -6.51
C THR A 423 -23.95 17.19 -6.17
N LEU A 424 -25.03 16.49 -5.85
CA LEU A 424 -25.10 15.05 -5.65
C LEU A 424 -25.89 14.46 -6.81
N LYS A 425 -25.25 13.70 -7.71
CA LYS A 425 -25.95 13.15 -8.87
C LYS A 425 -25.52 11.76 -9.34
N ASN A 426 -26.44 11.07 -10.01
CA ASN A 426 -26.22 9.76 -10.64
C ASN A 426 -25.73 8.68 -9.66
N LEU A 427 -26.38 8.57 -8.49
CA LEU A 427 -25.95 7.63 -7.44
C LEU A 427 -27.04 6.61 -7.12
N SER A 428 -26.61 5.38 -6.87
CA SER A 428 -27.43 4.37 -6.19
C SER A 428 -26.97 4.26 -4.74
N LEU A 429 -27.78 4.73 -3.79
CA LEU A 429 -27.50 4.61 -2.35
C LEU A 429 -27.62 3.16 -1.84
N SER A 430 -27.33 2.92 -0.56
CA SER A 430 -27.45 1.59 0.04
C SER A 430 -28.90 1.08 0.02
N GLU A 431 -29.05 -0.24 0.08
CA GLU A 431 -30.34 -0.83 0.41
C GLU A 431 -30.68 -0.52 1.88
N ASN A 432 -31.92 -0.75 2.30
CA ASN A 432 -32.35 -0.67 3.71
C ASN A 432 -32.23 0.76 4.32
N LYS A 433 -33.14 1.65 3.93
CA LYS A 433 -33.37 2.99 4.49
C LYS A 433 -32.14 3.91 4.45
N ALA A 434 -31.58 4.08 3.25
CA ALA A 434 -30.54 5.08 3.00
C ALA A 434 -30.99 6.50 3.41
N LEU A 435 -30.02 7.38 3.66
CA LEU A 435 -30.23 8.73 4.19
C LEU A 435 -29.42 9.76 3.40
N ILE A 436 -30.08 10.86 3.05
CA ILE A 436 -29.43 12.11 2.64
C ILE A 436 -29.76 13.19 3.67
N TYR A 437 -28.75 13.71 4.36
CA TYR A 437 -28.91 14.73 5.41
C TYR A 437 -28.17 16.01 5.01
N PHE A 438 -28.92 17.06 4.70
CA PHE A 438 -28.40 18.42 4.56
C PHE A 438 -28.71 19.25 5.82
N LYS A 439 -27.66 19.71 6.50
CA LYS A 439 -27.74 20.63 7.64
C LYS A 439 -27.06 21.95 7.26
N ASN A 440 -27.74 23.07 7.44
CA ASN A 440 -27.25 24.41 7.08
C ASN A 440 -26.67 24.48 5.65
N THR A 441 -27.28 23.75 4.72
CA THR A 441 -26.77 23.63 3.34
C THR A 441 -27.60 24.48 2.39
N ALA A 442 -26.93 25.18 1.47
CA ALA A 442 -27.62 26.08 0.56
C ALA A 442 -27.19 26.03 -0.90
N ASN A 443 -28.13 26.31 -1.81
CA ASN A 443 -27.91 26.37 -3.26
C ASN A 443 -27.41 25.05 -3.88
N SER A 444 -27.71 23.91 -3.26
CA SER A 444 -27.21 22.59 -3.69
C SER A 444 -28.22 21.84 -4.56
N LEU A 445 -27.74 20.87 -5.33
CA LEU A 445 -28.52 20.03 -6.24
C LEU A 445 -28.44 18.55 -5.85
N ILE A 446 -29.58 17.89 -5.79
CA ILE A 446 -29.72 16.42 -5.73
C ILE A 446 -30.43 15.98 -7.01
N GLU A 447 -29.77 15.19 -7.84
CA GLU A 447 -30.30 14.77 -9.16
C GLU A 447 -30.04 13.29 -9.42
N ASN A 448 -31.01 12.54 -9.95
CA ASN A 448 -30.78 11.15 -10.35
C ASN A 448 -30.22 10.27 -9.21
N ILE A 449 -30.87 10.32 -8.04
CA ILE A 449 -30.53 9.47 -6.89
C ILE A 449 -31.60 8.40 -6.69
N ALA A 450 -31.18 7.16 -6.48
CA ALA A 450 -32.07 6.02 -6.24
C ALA A 450 -31.50 5.06 -5.18
N SER A 451 -32.34 4.14 -4.69
CA SER A 451 -31.90 2.91 -4.02
C SER A 451 -32.78 1.75 -4.51
N THR A 452 -32.24 0.53 -4.45
CA THR A 452 -32.98 -0.69 -4.86
C THR A 452 -34.22 -0.93 -3.99
N SER A 453 -34.19 -0.53 -2.72
CA SER A 453 -35.30 -0.58 -1.78
C SER A 453 -36.29 0.57 -1.92
N GLU A 454 -36.03 1.55 -2.80
CA GLU A 454 -36.83 2.76 -3.03
C GLU A 454 -37.13 3.58 -1.75
N ASP A 455 -36.33 3.41 -0.70
CA ASP A 455 -36.67 3.81 0.68
C ASP A 455 -35.78 4.93 1.27
N ILE A 456 -35.18 5.76 0.40
CA ILE A 456 -34.32 6.86 0.82
C ILE A 456 -35.10 7.86 1.71
N LYS A 457 -34.50 8.25 2.84
CA LYS A 457 -34.95 9.36 3.69
C LYS A 457 -34.13 10.61 3.38
N ILE A 458 -34.80 11.74 3.19
CA ILE A 458 -34.16 13.06 3.00
C ILE A 458 -34.43 13.93 4.23
N ILE A 459 -33.39 14.52 4.81
CA ILE A 459 -33.49 15.42 5.96
C ILE A 459 -32.82 16.75 5.63
N PHE A 460 -33.60 17.81 5.63
CA PHE A 460 -33.13 19.20 5.51
C PHE A 460 -33.35 19.92 6.84
N GLU A 461 -32.26 20.35 7.47
CA GLU A 461 -32.27 21.15 8.69
C GLU A 461 -31.56 22.48 8.42
N GLY A 462 -32.24 23.62 8.66
CA GLY A 462 -31.66 24.95 8.43
C GLY A 462 -31.20 25.19 6.99
N SER A 463 -31.72 24.43 6.02
CA SER A 463 -31.19 24.35 4.66
C SER A 463 -32.08 25.10 3.68
N SER A 464 -31.48 25.85 2.74
CA SER A 464 -32.21 26.77 1.88
C SER A 464 -31.81 26.75 0.41
N ASN A 465 -32.76 27.06 -0.48
CA ASN A 465 -32.49 27.16 -1.93
C ASN A 465 -31.89 25.88 -2.57
N ASN A 466 -32.14 24.70 -2.00
CA ASN A 466 -31.67 23.45 -2.59
C ASN A 466 -32.72 22.90 -3.57
N THR A 467 -32.25 22.19 -4.60
CA THR A 467 -33.09 21.55 -5.60
C THR A 467 -32.96 20.04 -5.54
N ILE A 468 -34.09 19.33 -5.54
CA ILE A 468 -34.15 17.87 -5.70
C ILE A 468 -34.98 17.55 -6.93
N LYS A 469 -34.39 16.83 -7.88
CA LYS A 469 -35.07 16.41 -9.10
C LYS A 469 -34.65 15.02 -9.55
N ASN A 470 -35.47 14.39 -10.40
CA ASN A 470 -35.17 13.10 -11.03
C ASN A 470 -34.75 12.00 -10.04
N SER A 471 -35.21 12.02 -8.79
CA SER A 471 -34.74 11.10 -7.74
C SER A 471 -35.89 10.26 -7.16
N ILE A 472 -35.58 9.07 -6.63
CA ILE A 472 -36.51 8.21 -5.87
C ILE A 472 -36.24 8.35 -4.38
N PHE A 473 -37.27 8.59 -3.57
CA PHE A 473 -37.15 8.56 -2.11
C PHE A 473 -38.49 8.25 -1.42
N GLU A 474 -38.43 7.72 -0.19
CA GLU A 474 -39.62 7.41 0.61
C GLU A 474 -40.21 8.68 1.24
N ARG A 475 -39.35 9.46 1.91
CA ARG A 475 -39.76 10.57 2.78
C ARG A 475 -38.78 11.73 2.77
N ALA A 476 -39.31 12.94 2.98
CA ALA A 476 -38.53 14.15 3.23
C ALA A 476 -38.97 14.85 4.52
N TYR A 477 -38.00 15.23 5.36
CA TYR A 477 -38.20 15.97 6.61
C TYR A 477 -37.50 17.33 6.48
N LEU A 478 -38.27 18.41 6.64
CA LEU A 478 -37.78 19.78 6.55
C LEU A 478 -38.03 20.49 7.88
N SER A 479 -36.96 20.99 8.50
CA SER A 479 -36.98 21.76 9.75
C SER A 479 -36.18 23.05 9.56
N TYR A 480 -36.75 24.20 9.95
CA TYR A 480 -36.15 25.53 9.75
C TYR A 480 -35.63 25.77 8.31
N SER A 481 -36.24 25.12 7.32
CA SER A 481 -35.73 25.07 5.94
C SER A 481 -36.63 25.85 5.00
N ASP A 482 -36.03 26.63 4.11
CA ASP A 482 -36.77 27.57 3.26
C ASP A 482 -36.39 27.51 1.78
N SER A 483 -37.35 27.87 0.92
CA SER A 483 -37.09 28.11 -0.51
C SER A 483 -36.50 26.90 -1.27
N ASN A 484 -36.65 25.67 -0.77
CA ASN A 484 -36.18 24.46 -1.45
C ASN A 484 -37.18 24.03 -2.53
N GLN A 485 -36.70 23.38 -3.59
CA GLN A 485 -37.49 22.97 -4.75
C GLN A 485 -37.43 21.46 -4.94
N PHE A 486 -38.60 20.82 -5.06
CA PHE A 486 -38.76 19.40 -5.31
C PHE A 486 -39.63 19.22 -6.56
N TYR A 487 -39.08 18.73 -7.67
CA TYR A 487 -39.86 18.48 -8.89
C TYR A 487 -39.30 17.31 -9.71
N GLY A 488 -40.14 16.60 -10.44
CA GLY A 488 -39.67 15.47 -11.26
C GLY A 488 -39.16 14.27 -10.47
N ASN A 489 -39.58 14.10 -9.22
CA ASN A 489 -39.17 12.97 -8.37
C ASN A 489 -40.24 11.87 -8.28
N ASN A 490 -39.80 10.67 -7.88
CA ASN A 490 -40.66 9.55 -7.51
C ASN A 490 -40.72 9.42 -5.97
N ILE A 491 -41.79 9.94 -5.36
CA ILE A 491 -41.97 9.92 -3.90
C ILE A 491 -42.79 8.69 -3.51
N MET A 492 -42.12 7.72 -2.92
CA MET A 492 -42.63 6.34 -2.75
C MET A 492 -43.38 6.08 -1.43
N GLY A 493 -43.34 7.03 -0.49
CA GLY A 493 -44.05 6.91 0.78
C GLY A 493 -45.57 6.74 0.63
N THR A 494 -46.12 5.69 1.25
CA THR A 494 -47.57 5.42 1.28
C THR A 494 -48.29 6.15 2.42
N GLY A 495 -47.53 6.70 3.38
CA GLY A 495 -48.00 7.47 4.54
C GLY A 495 -47.98 8.99 4.34
N ALA A 496 -47.65 9.77 5.38
CA ALA A 496 -47.23 11.16 5.16
C ALA A 496 -45.77 11.12 4.67
N ALA A 497 -45.53 11.53 3.43
CA ALA A 497 -44.23 11.41 2.79
C ALA A 497 -43.34 12.66 2.99
N VAL A 498 -43.94 13.84 3.10
CA VAL A 498 -43.21 15.08 3.38
C VAL A 498 -43.71 15.68 4.69
N PHE A 499 -42.77 16.04 5.56
CA PHE A 499 -43.03 16.67 6.85
C PHE A 499 -42.29 18.01 6.92
N GLN A 500 -43.05 19.09 7.15
CA GLN A 500 -42.50 20.42 7.34
C GLN A 500 -42.81 20.90 8.76
N ILE A 501 -41.77 21.21 9.54
CA ILE A 501 -41.87 21.66 10.93
C ILE A 501 -41.07 22.95 11.15
N ASN A 502 -41.23 23.55 12.33
CA ASN A 502 -40.37 24.63 12.83
C ASN A 502 -40.16 25.80 11.86
N SER A 503 -41.26 26.39 11.36
CA SER A 503 -41.23 27.54 10.45
C SER A 503 -40.56 27.30 9.08
N SER A 504 -40.58 26.06 8.58
CA SER A 504 -40.19 25.78 7.18
C SER A 504 -41.21 26.39 6.22
N ILE A 505 -40.76 27.32 5.36
CA ILE A 505 -41.63 28.15 4.49
C ILE A 505 -41.09 28.23 3.06
N ASN A 506 -41.93 28.61 2.10
CA ASN A 506 -41.56 28.84 0.69
C ASN A 506 -40.95 27.62 -0.04
N ASN A 507 -41.04 26.42 0.51
CA ASN A 507 -40.63 25.21 -0.20
C ASN A 507 -41.65 24.87 -1.29
N SER A 508 -41.17 24.63 -2.52
CA SER A 508 -42.00 24.30 -3.68
C SER A 508 -41.91 22.81 -4.03
N PHE A 509 -43.04 22.21 -4.39
CA PHE A 509 -43.14 20.79 -4.79
C PHE A 509 -43.56 20.62 -6.24
N ASN A 510 -43.46 21.68 -7.03
CA ASN A 510 -43.64 21.67 -8.47
C ASN A 510 -42.99 22.90 -9.09
N LEU A 511 -42.81 22.85 -10.42
CA LEU A 511 -42.57 24.03 -11.25
C LEU A 511 -43.77 24.28 -12.14
N ASP A 512 -43.78 25.42 -12.82
CA ASP A 512 -44.79 25.71 -13.83
C ASP A 512 -44.71 24.71 -15.00
N LEU A 513 -45.85 24.52 -15.68
CA LEU A 513 -45.91 23.73 -16.90
C LEU A 513 -44.94 24.30 -17.97
N PRO A 514 -44.27 23.44 -18.76
CA PRO A 514 -44.51 22.00 -18.92
C PRO A 514 -43.70 21.08 -17.99
N ILE A 515 -42.88 21.61 -17.07
CA ILE A 515 -42.02 20.77 -16.21
C ILE A 515 -42.87 19.96 -15.21
N GLY A 516 -43.85 20.63 -14.58
CA GLY A 516 -44.79 20.02 -13.64
C GLY A 516 -44.16 19.66 -12.29
N GLY A 517 -44.78 18.71 -11.60
CA GLY A 517 -44.48 18.30 -10.23
C GLY A 517 -43.85 16.91 -10.11
N ASN A 518 -44.15 16.24 -9.01
CA ASN A 518 -43.60 14.94 -8.63
C ASN A 518 -44.64 13.82 -8.82
N PHE A 519 -44.16 12.59 -8.95
CA PHE A 519 -45.01 11.41 -8.78
C PHE A 519 -45.14 11.09 -7.28
N TRP A 520 -46.37 10.88 -6.82
CA TRP A 520 -46.67 10.57 -5.43
C TRP A 520 -47.36 9.22 -5.34
N LYS A 521 -46.69 8.20 -4.77
CA LYS A 521 -47.25 6.85 -4.65
C LYS A 521 -48.60 6.83 -3.93
N LYS A 522 -48.77 7.69 -2.92
CA LYS A 522 -50.05 7.87 -2.22
C LYS A 522 -51.16 8.51 -3.05
N ASN A 523 -50.83 9.33 -4.03
CA ASN A 523 -51.81 10.02 -4.89
C ASN A 523 -52.20 9.20 -6.13
N GLU A 524 -51.47 8.12 -6.44
CA GLU A 524 -51.63 7.32 -7.65
C GLU A 524 -53.10 6.94 -7.94
N ALA A 525 -53.85 6.46 -6.95
CA ALA A 525 -55.25 6.06 -7.13
C ALA A 525 -56.24 7.24 -7.33
N ASN A 526 -55.85 8.46 -6.99
CA ASN A 526 -56.68 9.66 -7.08
C ASN A 526 -56.30 10.58 -8.26
N CYS A 527 -55.12 10.37 -8.84
CA CYS A 527 -54.66 11.11 -10.00
C CYS A 527 -55.50 10.73 -11.24
N ARG A 528 -56.07 11.75 -11.91
CA ARG A 528 -56.76 11.60 -13.20
C ARG A 528 -56.08 12.50 -14.21
N ASP A 529 -55.91 11.97 -15.42
CA ASP A 529 -55.33 12.66 -16.56
C ASP A 529 -56.33 12.57 -17.72
N LEU A 530 -57.22 13.56 -17.80
CA LEU A 530 -58.30 13.59 -18.78
C LEU A 530 -57.84 14.13 -20.14
N ASN A 531 -56.74 14.88 -20.18
CA ASN A 531 -56.18 15.48 -21.38
C ASN A 531 -54.97 14.72 -21.94
N ASN A 532 -54.55 13.63 -21.28
CA ASN A 532 -53.42 12.76 -21.60
C ASN A 532 -52.08 13.51 -21.69
N ASP A 533 -51.84 14.47 -20.80
CA ASP A 533 -50.57 15.21 -20.73
C ASP A 533 -49.56 14.65 -19.71
N ASN A 534 -49.88 13.51 -19.09
CA ASN A 534 -49.13 12.85 -18.01
C ASN A 534 -49.06 13.65 -16.69
N ILE A 535 -49.91 14.66 -16.52
CA ILE A 535 -50.05 15.45 -15.30
C ILE A 535 -51.47 15.26 -14.75
N CYS A 536 -51.60 15.16 -13.43
CA CYS A 536 -52.91 15.05 -12.80
C CYS A 536 -53.67 16.38 -12.95
N ASP A 537 -54.94 16.31 -13.38
CA ASP A 537 -55.83 17.47 -13.49
C ASP A 537 -56.16 18.12 -12.13
N SER A 538 -55.87 17.43 -11.03
CA SER A 538 -56.09 17.90 -9.67
C SER A 538 -54.79 17.98 -8.88
N SER A 539 -54.59 19.09 -8.17
CA SER A 539 -53.48 19.29 -7.24
C SER A 539 -53.48 18.25 -6.12
N TYR A 540 -52.30 17.80 -5.70
CA TYR A 540 -52.12 16.95 -4.53
C TYR A 540 -51.76 17.79 -3.29
N VAL A 541 -52.63 17.78 -2.28
CA VAL A 541 -52.43 18.51 -1.02
C VAL A 541 -52.03 17.54 0.08
N PHE A 542 -50.98 17.87 0.83
CA PHE A 542 -50.49 17.08 1.96
C PHE A 542 -50.21 17.98 3.17
N GLY A 543 -49.95 17.37 4.33
CA GLY A 543 -49.65 18.09 5.56
C GLY A 543 -48.35 18.87 5.44
N GLY A 544 -48.44 20.17 5.12
CA GLY A 544 -47.28 21.07 4.99
C GLY A 544 -47.11 21.70 3.60
N GLY A 545 -47.83 21.26 2.57
CA GLY A 545 -47.68 21.83 1.22
C GLY A 545 -48.64 21.25 0.18
N SER A 546 -48.47 21.70 -1.07
CA SER A 546 -49.23 21.21 -2.21
C SER A 546 -48.33 21.08 -3.44
N ASP A 547 -48.52 20.00 -4.19
CA ASP A 547 -48.02 19.86 -5.55
C ASP A 547 -49.19 20.20 -6.51
N TYR A 548 -49.07 21.32 -7.22
CA TYR A 548 -50.13 21.78 -8.13
C TYR A 548 -50.20 21.02 -9.45
N TYR A 549 -49.11 20.32 -9.83
CA TYR A 549 -49.02 19.60 -11.10
C TYR A 549 -48.44 18.19 -10.90
N PRO A 550 -49.05 17.32 -10.06
CA PRO A 550 -48.49 16.01 -9.78
C PRO A 550 -48.43 15.15 -11.05
N ARG A 551 -47.46 14.25 -11.14
CA ARG A 551 -47.31 13.34 -12.30
C ARG A 551 -48.17 12.10 -12.16
N VAL A 552 -48.68 11.61 -13.29
CA VAL A 552 -49.53 10.40 -13.38
C VAL A 552 -48.70 9.14 -13.21
N ASN A 553 -47.58 9.08 -13.93
CA ASN A 553 -46.69 7.92 -13.98
C ASN A 553 -45.39 8.22 -13.24
N LYS A 554 -44.73 7.17 -12.75
CA LYS A 554 -43.34 7.25 -12.29
C LYS A 554 -42.48 7.82 -13.41
N PHE A 555 -41.51 8.65 -13.06
CA PHE A 555 -40.41 8.98 -13.96
C PHE A 555 -39.53 7.73 -14.13
N GLU A 556 -39.29 7.30 -15.37
CA GLU A 556 -38.39 6.18 -15.68
C GLU A 556 -36.97 6.71 -15.89
N PHE A 557 -36.01 6.05 -15.25
CA PHE A 557 -34.59 6.36 -15.36
C PHE A 557 -34.06 5.81 -16.69
N GLU A 558 -33.56 6.66 -17.57
CA GLU A 558 -32.58 6.21 -18.58
C GLU A 558 -31.23 6.09 -17.86
N ALA A 559 -30.97 4.94 -17.23
CA ALA A 559 -29.62 4.62 -16.79
C ALA A 559 -28.75 4.48 -18.05
N GLU A 560 -27.64 5.22 -18.13
CA GLU A 560 -26.61 4.86 -19.11
C GLU A 560 -26.16 3.42 -18.82
N PRO A 561 -26.11 2.54 -19.82
CA PRO A 561 -25.84 1.14 -19.59
C PRO A 561 -24.40 0.98 -19.09
N ILE A 562 -24.24 0.46 -17.87
CA ILE A 562 -23.01 -0.23 -17.46
C ILE A 562 -22.81 -1.34 -18.49
N CYS A 563 -21.66 -1.32 -19.16
CA CYS A 563 -21.28 -2.29 -20.16
C CYS A 563 -21.57 -3.72 -19.64
N GLN A 564 -22.21 -4.57 -20.45
CA GLN A 564 -22.56 -5.96 -20.07
C GLN A 564 -21.75 -7.05 -20.81
N GLU A 565 -21.02 -6.71 -21.88
CA GLU A 565 -20.16 -7.62 -22.64
C GLU A 565 -18.81 -6.96 -23.00
N ASN A 566 -17.69 -7.67 -22.79
CA ASN A 566 -16.32 -7.20 -23.06
C ASN A 566 -15.97 -5.85 -22.40
N CYS A 567 -16.24 -5.75 -21.10
CA CYS A 567 -16.10 -4.52 -20.32
C CYS A 567 -14.73 -4.48 -19.67
N TYR A 568 -13.74 -4.23 -20.50
CA TYR A 568 -12.34 -4.15 -20.10
C TYR A 568 -11.90 -2.70 -20.06
N SER A 569 -11.06 -2.38 -19.09
CA SER A 569 -10.51 -1.05 -18.88
C SER A 569 -9.62 -0.61 -20.05
N ASN A 570 -9.58 0.68 -20.33
CA ASN A 570 -8.55 1.24 -21.21
C ASN A 570 -7.16 0.98 -20.64
N VAL A 571 -6.15 0.97 -21.51
CA VAL A 571 -4.78 0.64 -21.12
C VAL A 571 -3.88 1.86 -21.22
N MET A 572 -3.10 2.11 -20.17
CA MET A 572 -1.97 3.03 -20.20
C MET A 572 -0.68 2.23 -20.18
N PHE A 573 0.19 2.44 -21.16
CA PHE A 573 1.51 1.84 -21.21
C PHE A 573 2.58 2.84 -20.73
N LEU A 574 3.42 2.39 -19.80
CA LEU A 574 4.54 3.14 -19.23
C LEU A 574 5.86 2.48 -19.69
N PRO A 575 6.63 3.12 -20.58
CA PRO A 575 7.84 2.55 -21.16
C PRO A 575 8.97 2.44 -20.12
N GLY A 576 10.03 1.69 -20.46
CA GLY A 576 11.22 1.53 -19.62
C GLY A 576 12.11 2.77 -19.52
N HIS A 577 13.17 2.64 -18.71
CA HIS A 577 14.26 3.63 -18.70
C HIS A 577 14.88 3.70 -20.10
N GLN A 578 15.21 4.90 -20.57
CA GLN A 578 15.72 5.13 -21.93
C GLN A 578 14.77 4.76 -23.09
N ALA A 579 13.49 4.51 -22.81
CA ALA A 579 12.58 4.00 -23.84
C ALA A 579 11.58 5.04 -24.39
N SER A 580 11.84 6.33 -24.14
CA SER A 580 11.23 7.46 -24.84
C SER A 580 12.31 8.27 -25.56
N ARG A 581 12.03 8.72 -26.80
CA ARG A 581 12.98 9.54 -27.55
C ARG A 581 13.06 10.94 -26.96
N LEU A 582 14.26 11.49 -26.89
CA LEU A 582 14.51 12.85 -26.38
C LEU A 582 15.06 13.71 -27.51
N TYR A 583 14.48 14.89 -27.65
CA TYR A 583 14.75 15.82 -28.75
C TYR A 583 15.10 17.19 -28.20
N ARG A 584 15.80 17.98 -29.01
CA ARG A 584 16.14 19.37 -28.76
C ARG A 584 15.98 20.17 -30.05
N LYS A 585 15.49 21.41 -29.94
CA LYS A 585 15.56 22.37 -31.06
C LYS A 585 16.74 23.31 -30.83
N ASP A 586 17.57 23.49 -31.85
CA ASP A 586 18.67 24.45 -31.79
C ASP A 586 18.18 25.91 -31.91
N SER A 587 19.11 26.88 -31.93
CA SER A 587 18.77 28.30 -32.05
C SER A 587 18.17 28.70 -33.40
N ASP A 588 18.38 27.90 -34.44
CA ASP A 588 17.84 28.11 -35.79
C ASP A 588 16.50 27.38 -35.99
N GLY A 589 16.11 26.54 -35.03
CA GLY A 589 14.85 25.80 -34.98
C GLY A 589 14.91 24.39 -35.57
N ASP A 590 16.11 23.92 -35.93
CA ASP A 590 16.33 22.57 -36.42
C ASP A 590 16.27 21.58 -35.24
N GLU A 591 15.54 20.47 -35.42
CA GLU A 591 15.36 19.44 -34.39
C GLU A 591 16.52 18.43 -34.45
N ASP A 592 17.14 18.23 -33.31
CA ASP A 592 18.16 17.22 -33.06
C ASP A 592 17.60 16.12 -32.14
N GLN A 593 17.82 14.86 -32.51
CA GLN A 593 17.43 13.70 -31.71
C GLN A 593 18.61 13.30 -30.84
N LEU A 594 18.57 13.70 -29.57
CA LEU A 594 19.60 13.37 -28.59
C LEU A 594 19.52 11.90 -28.15
N TRP A 595 18.32 11.32 -28.19
CA TRP A 595 18.11 9.91 -27.87
C TRP A 595 17.11 9.24 -28.81
N GLU A 596 17.49 8.17 -29.51
CA GLU A 596 18.80 7.49 -29.53
C GLU A 596 19.86 8.38 -30.23
N PRO A 597 21.13 8.41 -29.76
CA PRO A 597 22.13 9.31 -30.32
C PRO A 597 22.42 8.92 -31.78
N THR A 598 22.47 9.91 -32.66
CA THR A 598 22.46 9.64 -34.11
C THR A 598 23.85 9.49 -34.68
N ASN A 599 24.81 10.29 -34.21
CA ASN A 599 26.14 10.34 -34.82
C ASN A 599 27.28 10.46 -33.80
N HIS A 600 27.08 11.09 -32.64
CA HIS A 600 28.21 11.49 -31.77
C HIS A 600 27.97 11.19 -30.29
N ASN A 601 29.04 10.92 -29.54
CA ASN A 601 28.99 10.90 -28.08
C ASN A 601 28.51 12.26 -27.50
N GLU A 602 28.74 13.37 -28.22
CA GLU A 602 28.27 14.73 -27.87
C GLU A 602 26.74 14.83 -27.72
N ASP A 603 25.96 14.02 -28.43
CA ASP A 603 24.49 13.98 -28.30
C ASP A 603 24.09 13.57 -26.88
N VAL A 604 24.86 12.65 -26.27
CA VAL A 604 24.62 12.14 -24.90
C VAL A 604 25.14 13.13 -23.85
N GLU A 605 26.26 13.82 -24.11
CA GLU A 605 26.76 14.87 -23.20
C GLU A 605 25.73 15.99 -22.99
N GLN A 606 24.94 16.32 -24.02
CA GLN A 606 23.85 17.29 -23.94
C GLN A 606 22.70 16.84 -23.01
N LEU A 607 22.59 15.54 -22.71
CA LEU A 607 21.56 14.99 -21.83
C LEU A 607 21.91 15.10 -20.34
N TYR A 608 23.12 15.54 -19.98
CA TYR A 608 23.57 15.65 -18.59
C TYR A 608 22.67 16.57 -17.77
N MET A 609 22.45 16.21 -16.50
CA MET A 609 21.66 17.00 -15.56
C MET A 609 22.56 17.81 -14.61
N ASN A 610 21.97 18.78 -13.94
CA ASN A 610 22.64 19.62 -12.96
C ASN A 610 22.98 18.79 -11.72
N GLN A 611 24.26 18.77 -11.37
CA GLN A 611 24.81 17.96 -10.28
C GLN A 611 24.24 18.27 -8.88
N ASN A 612 23.64 19.45 -8.68
CA ASN A 612 23.14 19.85 -7.35
C ASN A 612 21.68 19.50 -7.13
N ASP A 613 20.83 19.66 -8.14
CA ASP A 613 19.38 19.56 -8.00
C ASP A 613 18.71 18.58 -8.98
N GLY A 614 19.48 17.96 -9.89
CA GLY A 614 18.95 17.00 -10.86
C GLY A 614 18.05 17.65 -11.91
N SER A 615 18.09 18.97 -12.10
CA SER A 615 17.40 19.65 -13.19
C SER A 615 18.12 19.44 -14.53
N SER A 616 17.40 19.48 -15.65
CA SER A 616 18.03 19.36 -16.98
C SER A 616 18.96 20.57 -17.23
N ASN A 617 20.22 20.33 -17.63
CA ASN A 617 21.12 21.43 -18.00
C ASN A 617 20.62 22.18 -19.24
N ASP A 618 19.91 21.48 -20.13
CA ASP A 618 19.17 22.08 -21.23
C ASP A 618 17.65 22.01 -20.98
N PRO A 619 16.97 23.13 -20.68
CA PRO A 619 15.52 23.17 -20.45
C PRO A 619 14.71 23.06 -21.75
N GLY A 620 15.36 23.09 -22.92
CA GLY A 620 14.79 22.93 -24.25
C GLY A 620 14.48 21.48 -24.63
N ILE A 621 14.99 20.50 -23.87
CA ILE A 621 14.74 19.08 -24.14
C ILE A 621 13.26 18.73 -23.93
N TYR A 622 12.70 17.93 -24.84
CA TYR A 622 11.34 17.41 -24.78
C TYR A 622 11.26 15.98 -25.31
N THR A 623 10.11 15.33 -25.09
CA THR A 623 9.78 14.03 -25.71
C THR A 623 8.49 14.15 -26.52
N ARG A 624 8.22 13.14 -27.33
CA ARG A 624 7.04 13.06 -28.20
C ARG A 624 6.53 11.63 -28.34
N ASP A 625 7.43 10.66 -28.32
CA ASP A 625 7.13 9.28 -28.63
C ASP A 625 8.02 8.29 -27.86
N ILE A 626 7.47 7.09 -27.68
CA ILE A 626 8.20 5.94 -27.13
C ILE A 626 8.98 5.22 -28.24
N LEU A 627 10.00 4.44 -27.86
CA LEU A 627 10.77 3.64 -28.81
C LEU A 627 9.94 2.47 -29.37
N ASP A 628 9.61 2.53 -30.66
CA ASP A 628 9.09 1.41 -31.43
C ASP A 628 10.22 0.51 -31.94
N GLU A 629 11.18 1.10 -32.66
CA GLU A 629 12.40 0.49 -33.21
C GLU A 629 13.64 1.30 -32.86
N ALA A 630 14.69 0.60 -32.47
CA ALA A 630 16.03 1.13 -32.27
C ALA A 630 16.82 1.14 -33.59
N TYR A 631 17.40 2.28 -33.96
CA TYR A 631 18.18 2.52 -35.19
C TYR A 631 17.52 2.02 -36.49
N GLY A 632 16.18 1.91 -36.50
CA GLY A 632 15.38 1.43 -37.63
C GLY A 632 15.58 -0.05 -37.99
N ILE A 633 16.18 -0.86 -37.10
CA ILE A 633 16.51 -2.26 -37.38
C ILE A 633 16.09 -3.25 -36.28
N ASN A 634 15.94 -2.80 -35.02
CA ASN A 634 15.62 -3.67 -33.89
C ASN A 634 14.33 -3.23 -33.21
N ASN A 635 13.31 -4.09 -33.18
CA ASN A 635 12.07 -3.77 -32.48
C ASN A 635 12.29 -3.72 -30.97
N VAL A 636 11.72 -2.70 -30.32
CA VAL A 636 11.67 -2.55 -28.86
C VAL A 636 10.24 -2.74 -28.36
N TYR A 637 9.31 -1.91 -28.86
CA TYR A 637 7.87 -2.01 -28.56
C TYR A 637 7.00 -2.14 -29.81
N LYS A 638 7.56 -2.13 -31.03
CA LYS A 638 6.78 -2.15 -32.27
C LYS A 638 5.73 -3.26 -32.35
N GLY A 639 6.09 -4.49 -31.99
CA GLY A 639 5.17 -5.63 -31.94
C GLY A 639 4.14 -5.50 -30.81
N PHE A 640 4.55 -4.99 -29.65
CA PHE A 640 3.63 -4.75 -28.52
C PHE A 640 2.58 -3.68 -28.85
N MET A 641 3.01 -2.55 -29.42
CA MET A 641 2.13 -1.46 -29.88
C MET A 641 1.13 -1.98 -30.91
N ALA A 642 1.60 -2.76 -31.90
CA ALA A 642 0.72 -3.39 -32.88
C ALA A 642 -0.26 -4.39 -32.23
N SER A 643 0.15 -5.12 -31.19
CA SER A 643 -0.75 -5.98 -30.42
C SER A 643 -1.85 -5.17 -29.73
N MET A 644 -1.49 -4.06 -29.09
CA MET A 644 -2.44 -3.16 -28.42
C MET A 644 -3.41 -2.50 -29.41
N ASP A 645 -2.92 -2.09 -30.59
CA ASP A 645 -3.77 -1.59 -31.68
C ASP A 645 -4.79 -2.66 -32.13
N ASN A 646 -4.36 -3.92 -32.23
CA ASN A 646 -5.28 -5.02 -32.55
C ASN A 646 -6.31 -5.26 -31.44
N ILE A 647 -5.95 -5.12 -30.15
CA ILE A 647 -6.89 -5.25 -29.03
C ILE A 647 -7.99 -4.16 -29.11
N VAL A 648 -7.62 -2.94 -29.50
CA VAL A 648 -8.60 -1.86 -29.77
C VAL A 648 -9.43 -2.16 -31.02
N ALA A 649 -8.81 -2.59 -32.12
CA ALA A 649 -9.49 -2.92 -33.36
C ALA A 649 -10.48 -4.08 -33.21
N ASP A 650 -10.16 -5.05 -32.36
CA ASP A 650 -11.02 -6.18 -31.96
C ASP A 650 -12.19 -5.74 -31.05
N GLY A 651 -12.22 -4.47 -30.61
CA GLY A 651 -13.24 -3.92 -29.73
C GLY A 651 -13.16 -4.43 -28.28
N VAL A 652 -12.01 -4.97 -27.86
CA VAL A 652 -11.80 -5.49 -26.50
C VAL A 652 -11.79 -4.32 -25.51
N ILE A 653 -10.91 -3.35 -25.72
CA ILE A 653 -10.84 -2.07 -24.98
C ILE A 653 -11.21 -0.92 -25.91
N ASN A 654 -11.62 0.25 -25.38
CA ASN A 654 -11.94 1.40 -26.24
C ASN A 654 -10.68 2.06 -26.77
N LYS A 655 -9.64 2.17 -25.94
CA LYS A 655 -8.39 2.86 -26.26
C LYS A 655 -7.24 2.32 -25.44
N TRP A 656 -6.05 2.41 -26.02
CA TRP A 656 -4.80 2.38 -25.27
C TRP A 656 -3.98 3.63 -25.60
N GLN A 657 -3.05 4.00 -24.72
CA GLN A 657 -2.07 5.05 -25.00
C GLN A 657 -0.75 4.76 -24.30
N ALA A 658 0.35 5.15 -24.94
CA ALA A 658 1.68 5.15 -24.33
C ALA A 658 1.97 6.53 -23.72
N PHE A 659 2.49 6.56 -22.50
CA PHE A 659 2.96 7.79 -21.87
C PHE A 659 4.48 7.91 -22.08
N ALA A 660 4.89 8.68 -23.09
CA ALA A 660 6.30 9.04 -23.26
C ALA A 660 6.71 10.03 -22.16
N TYR A 661 7.85 9.79 -21.51
CA TYR A 661 8.33 10.65 -20.42
C TYR A 661 9.84 10.83 -20.46
N ASP A 662 10.31 11.94 -19.88
CA ASP A 662 11.74 12.19 -19.71
C ASP A 662 12.30 11.32 -18.59
N TRP A 663 12.81 10.15 -18.98
CA TRP A 663 13.32 9.11 -18.09
C TRP A 663 14.58 9.51 -17.31
N ARG A 664 15.16 10.68 -17.56
CA ARG A 664 16.29 11.21 -16.77
C ARG A 664 15.84 11.78 -15.43
N LYS A 665 14.60 12.26 -15.34
CA LYS A 665 14.02 12.92 -14.16
C LYS A 665 13.64 11.92 -13.05
N PRO A 666 13.53 12.37 -11.79
CA PRO A 666 12.96 11.58 -10.70
C PRO A 666 11.54 11.10 -11.03
N LEU A 667 11.16 9.92 -10.54
CA LEU A 667 9.84 9.33 -10.80
C LEU A 667 8.70 10.23 -10.30
N GLU A 668 8.87 10.83 -9.14
CA GLU A 668 7.91 11.75 -8.52
C GLU A 668 7.77 13.04 -9.34
N ASP A 669 8.88 13.56 -9.89
CA ASP A 669 8.87 14.77 -10.75
C ASP A 669 8.06 14.54 -12.03
N VAL A 670 8.19 13.34 -12.63
CA VAL A 670 7.41 12.96 -13.82
C VAL A 670 5.90 12.96 -13.53
N VAL A 671 5.48 12.55 -12.33
CA VAL A 671 4.06 12.51 -11.93
C VAL A 671 3.54 13.88 -11.52
N ASP A 672 4.30 14.60 -10.70
CA ASP A 672 3.86 15.87 -10.09
C ASP A 672 3.96 17.04 -11.06
N ASN A 673 5.05 17.12 -11.83
CA ASN A 673 5.32 18.23 -12.73
C ASN A 673 5.08 17.90 -14.21
N GLY A 674 4.82 16.63 -14.55
CA GLY A 674 4.54 16.19 -15.91
C GLY A 674 5.76 16.19 -16.83
N THR A 675 5.50 15.93 -18.11
CA THR A 675 6.53 15.81 -19.15
C THR A 675 6.34 16.89 -20.22
N LYS A 676 7.44 17.52 -20.65
CA LYS A 676 7.41 18.54 -21.71
C LYS A 676 7.35 17.90 -23.10
N LEU A 677 6.44 18.41 -23.93
CA LEU A 677 6.23 17.99 -25.31
C LEU A 677 6.80 18.99 -26.34
N GLU A 678 6.81 18.58 -27.61
CA GLU A 678 7.35 19.36 -28.73
C GLU A 678 6.76 20.77 -28.88
N ASP A 679 5.45 20.92 -28.62
CA ASP A 679 4.74 22.20 -28.72
C ASP A 679 4.94 23.11 -27.50
N GLY A 680 5.74 22.66 -26.53
CA GLY A 680 5.99 23.35 -25.26
C GLY A 680 4.92 23.13 -24.19
N SER A 681 3.87 22.36 -24.48
CA SER A 681 2.92 21.92 -23.47
C SER A 681 3.56 20.93 -22.50
N VAL A 682 2.96 20.81 -21.32
CA VAL A 682 3.36 19.85 -20.30
C VAL A 682 2.22 18.88 -20.09
N GLU A 683 2.50 17.61 -20.32
CA GLU A 683 1.53 16.54 -20.21
C GLU A 683 1.64 15.86 -18.85
N ASN A 684 0.53 15.85 -18.11
CA ASN A 684 0.46 15.23 -16.79
C ASN A 684 -0.17 13.83 -16.89
N VAL A 685 0.51 12.83 -16.33
CA VAL A 685 0.06 11.42 -16.40
C VAL A 685 -1.25 11.16 -15.65
N LEU A 686 -1.50 11.86 -14.54
CA LEU A 686 -2.74 11.71 -13.76
C LEU A 686 -3.94 12.23 -14.54
N ASP A 687 -3.79 13.37 -15.24
CA ASP A 687 -4.84 13.91 -16.11
C ASP A 687 -5.14 12.97 -17.28
N GLN A 688 -4.09 12.36 -17.86
CA GLN A 688 -4.29 11.35 -18.88
C GLN A 688 -5.02 10.11 -18.37
N ILE A 689 -4.74 9.66 -17.13
CA ILE A 689 -5.48 8.55 -16.51
C ILE A 689 -6.94 8.93 -16.29
N ARG A 690 -7.22 10.11 -15.74
CA ARG A 690 -8.59 10.63 -15.54
C ARG A 690 -9.38 10.70 -16.85
N ASN A 691 -8.73 11.15 -17.93
CA ASN A 691 -9.37 11.22 -19.25
C ASN A 691 -9.58 9.84 -19.88
N SER A 692 -8.57 8.96 -19.79
CA SER A 692 -8.67 7.59 -20.28
C SER A 692 -9.74 6.79 -19.54
N ALA A 693 -9.89 7.01 -18.23
CA ALA A 693 -10.94 6.42 -17.40
C ALA A 693 -12.35 6.85 -17.86
N LYS A 694 -12.58 8.12 -18.17
CA LYS A 694 -13.87 8.62 -18.70
C LYS A 694 -14.24 7.99 -20.05
N GLU A 695 -13.24 7.71 -20.89
CA GLU A 695 -13.43 7.06 -22.19
C GLU A 695 -13.47 5.52 -22.09
N SER A 696 -13.23 4.97 -20.90
CA SER A 696 -13.17 3.54 -20.65
C SER A 696 -14.55 2.95 -20.45
N LYS A 697 -14.78 1.72 -20.92
CA LYS A 697 -16.05 0.99 -20.71
C LYS A 697 -16.36 0.73 -19.24
N THR A 698 -15.33 0.70 -18.40
CA THR A 698 -15.40 0.38 -16.97
C THR A 698 -15.31 1.61 -16.07
N GLY A 699 -15.02 2.80 -16.62
CA GLY A 699 -14.62 3.96 -15.83
C GLY A 699 -13.21 3.86 -15.23
N LYS A 700 -12.40 2.85 -15.62
CA LYS A 700 -11.06 2.57 -15.04
C LYS A 700 -9.99 2.36 -16.12
N VAL A 701 -8.73 2.32 -15.69
CA VAL A 701 -7.53 2.14 -16.52
C VAL A 701 -6.64 1.03 -15.96
N THR A 702 -6.17 0.13 -16.82
CA THR A 702 -5.10 -0.82 -16.50
C THR A 702 -3.75 -0.20 -16.84
N LEU A 703 -2.80 -0.21 -15.90
CA LEU A 703 -1.42 0.24 -16.11
C LEU A 703 -0.53 -0.94 -16.50
N ILE A 704 0.24 -0.80 -17.58
CA ILE A 704 1.27 -1.76 -17.99
C ILE A 704 2.61 -1.04 -17.94
N GLY A 705 3.48 -1.44 -17.03
CA GLY A 705 4.80 -0.85 -16.87
C GLY A 705 5.91 -1.82 -17.26
N HIS A 706 6.81 -1.39 -18.15
CA HIS A 706 8.02 -2.14 -18.47
C HIS A 706 9.23 -1.55 -17.75
N SER A 707 10.10 -2.38 -17.16
CA SER A 707 11.33 -1.91 -16.51
C SER A 707 11.01 -0.77 -15.52
N ASN A 708 11.68 0.38 -15.59
CA ASN A 708 11.42 1.57 -14.78
C ASN A 708 9.97 2.11 -14.86
N GLY A 709 9.25 1.85 -15.95
CA GLY A 709 7.82 2.19 -16.07
C GLY A 709 6.93 1.47 -15.05
N GLY A 710 7.36 0.31 -14.54
CA GLY A 710 6.69 -0.35 -13.41
C GLY A 710 6.91 0.36 -12.07
N LEU A 711 8.09 0.96 -11.85
CA LEU A 711 8.33 1.82 -10.68
C LEU A 711 7.48 3.08 -10.77
N LEU A 712 7.42 3.70 -11.96
CA LEU A 712 6.55 4.85 -12.23
C LEU A 712 5.07 4.52 -11.97
N ALA A 713 4.62 3.32 -12.32
CA ALA A 713 3.24 2.87 -12.03
C ALA A 713 2.91 2.90 -10.53
N LYS A 714 3.84 2.49 -9.66
CA LYS A 714 3.65 2.55 -8.20
C LYS A 714 3.52 4.00 -7.72
N VAL A 715 4.40 4.89 -8.19
CA VAL A 715 4.37 6.32 -7.84
C VAL A 715 3.07 6.98 -8.30
N ILE A 716 2.59 6.65 -9.50
CA ILE A 716 1.30 7.10 -10.02
C ILE A 716 0.15 6.69 -9.10
N VAL A 717 0.09 5.41 -8.70
CA VAL A 717 -0.98 4.91 -7.83
C VAL A 717 -0.92 5.54 -6.45
N ASP A 718 0.26 5.77 -5.88
CA ASP A 718 0.40 6.50 -4.62
C ASP A 718 -0.08 7.94 -4.74
N SER A 719 0.16 8.60 -5.87
CA SER A 719 -0.33 9.95 -6.12
C SER A 719 -1.86 9.98 -6.26
N LEU A 720 -2.46 9.02 -6.97
CA LEU A 720 -3.92 8.86 -7.04
C LEU A 720 -4.55 8.55 -5.68
N LYS A 721 -3.88 7.74 -4.85
CA LYS A 721 -4.33 7.45 -3.48
C LYS A 721 -4.34 8.70 -2.60
N LYS A 722 -3.37 9.61 -2.77
CA LYS A 722 -3.36 10.90 -2.06
C LYS A 722 -4.54 11.79 -2.45
N SER A 723 -5.07 11.65 -3.68
CA SER A 723 -6.27 12.37 -4.13
C SER A 723 -7.58 11.59 -3.96
N GLY A 724 -7.55 10.37 -3.42
CA GLY A 724 -8.73 9.50 -3.28
C GLY A 724 -9.26 8.94 -4.60
N GLU A 725 -8.42 8.93 -5.64
CA GLU A 725 -8.74 8.51 -7.01
C GLU A 725 -8.09 7.16 -7.37
N GLU A 726 -7.54 6.41 -6.40
CA GLU A 726 -6.84 5.15 -6.66
C GLU A 726 -7.72 4.09 -7.35
N LYS A 727 -9.05 4.20 -7.20
CA LYS A 727 -10.05 3.33 -7.85
C LYS A 727 -10.14 3.54 -9.37
N LEU A 728 -9.55 4.61 -9.92
CA LEU A 728 -9.42 4.81 -11.36
C LEU A 728 -8.51 3.78 -12.01
N VAL A 729 -7.63 3.14 -11.24
CA VAL A 729 -6.77 2.06 -11.70
C VAL A 729 -7.31 0.73 -11.18
N ASP A 730 -7.54 -0.23 -12.08
CA ASP A 730 -8.01 -1.56 -11.70
C ASP A 730 -6.86 -2.57 -11.54
N ARG A 731 -5.78 -2.38 -12.29
CA ARG A 731 -4.69 -3.34 -12.38
C ARG A 731 -3.36 -2.70 -12.74
N ILE A 732 -2.28 -3.27 -12.21
CA ILE A 732 -0.90 -3.01 -12.64
C ILE A 732 -0.27 -4.31 -13.18
N ILE A 733 0.26 -4.27 -14.40
CA ILE A 733 1.06 -5.33 -14.99
C ILE A 733 2.50 -4.84 -15.10
N MET A 734 3.37 -5.34 -14.23
CA MET A 734 4.80 -5.00 -14.17
C MET A 734 5.59 -6.04 -14.94
N VAL A 735 6.29 -5.63 -16.00
CA VAL A 735 7.08 -6.51 -16.87
C VAL A 735 8.56 -6.14 -16.72
N ALA A 736 9.36 -7.11 -16.27
CA ALA A 736 10.81 -6.95 -16.07
C ALA A 736 11.18 -5.73 -15.21
N THR A 737 10.36 -5.36 -14.22
CA THR A 737 10.61 -4.16 -13.41
C THR A 737 11.73 -4.43 -12.38
N PRO A 738 12.81 -3.63 -12.32
CA PRO A 738 13.83 -3.74 -11.28
C PRO A 738 13.31 -3.16 -9.96
N GLN A 739 12.42 -3.87 -9.26
CA GLN A 739 11.73 -3.31 -8.09
C GLN A 739 12.69 -2.95 -6.96
N LEU A 740 13.78 -3.70 -6.81
CA LEU A 740 14.82 -3.49 -5.80
C LEU A 740 16.14 -3.02 -6.42
N GLY A 741 16.13 -2.57 -7.68
CA GLY A 741 17.33 -2.21 -8.42
C GLY A 741 18.07 -3.40 -9.06
N THR A 742 19.23 -3.11 -9.67
CA THR A 742 20.09 -4.06 -10.39
C THR A 742 21.58 -3.74 -10.19
N PRO A 743 22.44 -4.75 -9.93
CA PRO A 743 23.89 -4.57 -9.88
C PRO A 743 24.51 -3.98 -11.16
N LYS A 744 23.86 -4.16 -12.32
CA LYS A 744 24.32 -3.57 -13.59
C LYS A 744 24.39 -2.04 -13.53
N ALA A 745 23.51 -1.39 -12.76
CA ALA A 745 23.54 0.06 -12.58
C ALA A 745 24.83 0.52 -11.86
N ALA A 746 25.32 -0.28 -10.89
CA ALA A 746 26.56 0.02 -10.19
C ALA A 746 27.78 -0.06 -11.12
N ALA A 747 27.82 -1.06 -11.99
CA ALA A 747 28.87 -1.21 -13.00
C ALA A 747 28.98 0.01 -13.93
N GLY A 748 27.83 0.49 -14.43
CA GLY A 748 27.77 1.69 -15.27
C GLY A 748 28.15 2.98 -14.52
N LEU A 749 27.66 3.16 -13.29
CA LEU A 749 27.92 4.36 -12.49
C LEU A 749 29.37 4.46 -12.00
N LEU A 750 30.01 3.34 -11.68
CA LEU A 750 31.38 3.32 -11.16
C LEU A 750 32.45 3.45 -12.26
N HIS A 751 32.22 2.87 -13.45
CA HIS A 751 33.28 2.77 -14.47
C HIS A 751 32.86 3.27 -15.86
N GLY A 752 31.56 3.49 -16.12
CA GLY A 752 31.06 3.70 -17.49
C GLY A 752 31.05 2.43 -18.33
N ASP A 753 31.38 1.29 -17.72
CA ASP A 753 31.50 -0.01 -18.37
C ASP A 753 30.20 -0.81 -18.29
N GLY A 754 30.08 -1.91 -19.06
CA GLY A 754 28.92 -2.80 -19.03
C GLY A 754 27.60 -2.15 -19.47
N SER A 755 27.68 -0.90 -19.93
CA SER A 755 26.57 -0.06 -20.35
C SER A 755 26.38 -0.20 -21.85
N ASN A 756 25.92 -1.38 -22.26
CA ASN A 756 25.40 -1.54 -23.62
C ASN A 756 24.09 -0.78 -23.71
N PHE A 757 24.10 0.33 -24.43
CA PHE A 757 22.91 1.11 -24.69
C PHE A 757 22.21 0.53 -25.92
N LEU A 758 20.88 0.42 -25.87
CA LEU A 758 19.99 0.15 -27.02
C LEU A 758 20.56 -0.69 -28.18
N TYR A 759 20.38 -2.02 -28.12
CA TYR A 759 20.63 -2.94 -29.25
C TYR A 759 21.99 -2.83 -29.94
N GLY A 760 23.05 -2.60 -29.17
CA GLY A 760 24.40 -2.73 -29.69
C GLY A 760 25.27 -1.49 -29.57
N LEU A 761 24.72 -0.34 -29.15
CA LEU A 761 25.49 0.89 -29.01
C LEU A 761 26.47 0.78 -27.84
N ILE A 762 27.72 1.08 -28.14
CA ILE A 762 28.79 1.26 -27.15
C ILE A 762 29.26 2.71 -27.26
N LEU A 763 28.99 3.49 -26.22
CA LEU A 763 29.57 4.83 -26.01
C LEU A 763 31.02 4.70 -25.59
N ASP A 764 31.81 5.76 -25.72
CA ASP A 764 33.10 5.79 -25.05
C ASP A 764 32.92 5.80 -23.52
N LYS A 765 33.88 5.20 -22.79
CA LYS A 765 33.76 4.97 -21.34
C LYS A 765 33.56 6.27 -20.55
N LYS A 766 34.21 7.36 -20.97
CA LYS A 766 34.11 8.66 -20.31
C LYS A 766 32.70 9.24 -20.44
N THR A 767 32.15 9.24 -21.65
CA THR A 767 30.78 9.72 -21.92
C THR A 767 29.76 8.84 -21.20
N ALA A 768 29.91 7.52 -21.23
CA ALA A 768 29.01 6.59 -20.54
C ALA A 768 28.99 6.81 -19.02
N ARG A 769 30.17 6.93 -18.39
CA ARG A 769 30.28 7.20 -16.96
C ARG A 769 29.72 8.57 -16.59
N GLY A 770 30.12 9.60 -17.34
CA GLY A 770 29.62 10.96 -17.15
C GLY A 770 28.10 11.02 -17.29
N PHE A 771 27.52 10.26 -18.21
CA PHE A 771 26.07 10.22 -18.38
C PHE A 771 25.36 9.61 -17.18
N GLY A 772 25.81 8.44 -16.71
CA GLY A 772 25.24 7.80 -15.52
C GLY A 772 25.36 8.68 -14.28
N GLU A 773 26.55 9.24 -14.03
CA GLU A 773 26.84 10.07 -12.87
C GLU A 773 25.95 11.32 -12.80
N ASN A 774 25.66 11.92 -13.96
CA ASN A 774 24.87 13.13 -14.11
C ASN A 774 23.40 12.87 -14.48
N MET A 775 22.87 11.67 -14.20
CA MET A 775 21.47 11.32 -14.41
C MET A 775 20.85 10.83 -13.11
N ILE A 776 20.03 11.67 -12.48
CA ILE A 776 19.46 11.37 -11.15
C ILE A 776 18.65 10.07 -11.14
N SER A 777 17.92 9.75 -12.21
CA SER A 777 17.14 8.51 -12.29
C SER A 777 18.00 7.24 -12.36
N ALA A 778 19.27 7.32 -12.76
CA ALA A 778 20.18 6.17 -12.79
C ALA A 778 20.39 5.57 -11.39
N TYR A 779 20.36 6.43 -10.37
CA TYR A 779 20.55 6.06 -8.97
C TYR A 779 19.36 5.25 -8.43
N ASN A 780 18.15 5.45 -8.98
CA ASN A 780 16.96 4.65 -8.65
C ASN A 780 17.04 3.20 -9.16
N LEU A 781 18.07 2.86 -9.96
CA LEU A 781 18.29 1.51 -10.45
C LEU A 781 19.37 0.78 -9.65
N LEU A 782 20.01 1.43 -8.67
CA LEU A 782 20.97 0.80 -7.77
C LEU A 782 20.27 -0.19 -6.84
N PRO A 783 20.93 -1.29 -6.43
CA PRO A 783 20.42 -2.18 -5.38
C PRO A 783 19.94 -1.42 -4.14
N SER A 784 18.64 -1.55 -3.83
CA SER A 784 18.03 -0.91 -2.68
C SER A 784 18.38 -1.62 -1.38
N LYS A 785 18.00 -1.07 -0.24
CA LYS A 785 18.23 -1.73 1.06
C LYS A 785 17.59 -3.12 1.12
N LYS A 786 16.36 -3.25 0.60
CA LYS A 786 15.61 -4.51 0.60
C LYS A 786 16.19 -5.54 -0.38
N TYR A 787 16.94 -5.11 -1.40
CA TYR A 787 17.66 -6.03 -2.30
C TYR A 787 18.52 -7.04 -1.53
N PHE A 788 19.25 -6.57 -0.53
CA PHE A 788 20.15 -7.37 0.29
C PHE A 788 19.43 -8.33 1.25
N ASP A 789 18.13 -8.16 1.46
CA ASP A 789 17.31 -9.10 2.24
C ASP A 789 16.94 -10.35 1.41
N VAL A 790 16.92 -10.23 0.07
CA VAL A 790 16.38 -11.26 -0.84
C VAL A 790 17.39 -11.84 -1.83
N VAL A 791 18.46 -11.10 -2.13
CA VAL A 791 19.59 -11.58 -2.93
C VAL A 791 20.78 -11.81 -2.01
N GLN A 792 21.22 -13.06 -1.89
CA GLN A 792 22.33 -13.45 -1.01
C GLN A 792 23.71 -13.34 -1.66
N SER A 793 23.77 -13.16 -2.99
CA SER A 793 25.04 -13.00 -3.69
C SER A 793 25.58 -11.59 -3.47
N PRO A 794 26.90 -11.44 -3.23
CA PRO A 794 27.51 -10.13 -3.04
C PRO A 794 27.42 -9.32 -4.33
N VAL A 795 27.23 -8.00 -4.17
CA VAL A 795 27.19 -7.07 -5.30
C VAL A 795 28.58 -6.59 -5.69
N ILE A 796 29.56 -6.68 -4.77
CA ILE A 796 30.97 -6.42 -5.01
C ILE A 796 31.81 -7.49 -4.30
N GLU A 797 32.83 -8.00 -4.96
CA GLU A 797 33.86 -8.91 -4.39
C GLU A 797 35.25 -8.30 -4.55
N PHE A 798 36.15 -8.57 -3.61
CA PHE A 798 37.54 -8.14 -3.62
C PHE A 798 38.47 -9.35 -3.53
N ASP A 799 39.43 -9.44 -4.44
CA ASP A 799 40.56 -10.35 -4.26
C ASP A 799 41.46 -9.87 -3.11
N THR A 800 42.17 -10.81 -2.50
CA THR A 800 43.05 -10.53 -1.36
C THR A 800 44.21 -9.61 -1.72
N ASP A 801 44.59 -9.53 -3.00
CA ASP A 801 45.71 -8.72 -3.45
C ASP A 801 45.35 -7.27 -3.76
N VAL A 802 44.04 -6.95 -3.87
CA VAL A 802 43.54 -5.56 -3.95
C VAL A 802 44.07 -4.68 -2.81
N LYS A 803 44.37 -5.26 -1.64
CA LYS A 803 44.98 -4.57 -0.47
C LYS A 803 46.28 -3.81 -0.81
N SER A 804 46.98 -4.19 -1.89
CA SER A 804 48.21 -3.55 -2.35
C SER A 804 47.95 -2.18 -3.02
N ILE A 805 46.72 -1.97 -3.52
CA ILE A 805 46.26 -0.80 -4.25
C ILE A 805 45.34 0.05 -3.37
N TYR A 806 44.25 -0.57 -2.91
CA TYR A 806 43.25 0.02 -2.01
C TYR A 806 43.05 -0.88 -0.81
N ASP A 807 42.96 -0.30 0.38
CA ASP A 807 42.72 -1.06 1.61
C ASP A 807 41.26 -1.56 1.75
N PHE A 808 40.56 -1.82 0.62
CA PHE A 808 39.17 -2.31 0.62
C PHE A 808 39.01 -3.60 1.42
N PRO A 809 39.90 -4.62 1.28
CA PRO A 809 39.76 -5.84 2.07
C PRO A 809 39.80 -5.61 3.59
N SER A 810 40.50 -4.58 4.07
CA SER A 810 40.53 -4.23 5.49
C SER A 810 39.31 -3.42 5.94
N ILE A 811 38.60 -2.76 5.01
CA ILE A 811 37.45 -1.88 5.30
C ILE A 811 36.13 -2.63 5.18
N PHE A 812 35.96 -3.40 4.11
CA PHE A 812 34.72 -4.09 3.73
C PHE A 812 34.82 -5.61 3.90
N GLY A 813 36.03 -6.17 4.07
CA GLY A 813 36.24 -7.61 3.94
C GLY A 813 36.39 -8.02 2.48
N ASN A 814 36.15 -9.29 2.17
CA ASN A 814 36.34 -9.83 0.81
C ASN A 814 35.14 -9.59 -0.12
N ASP A 815 34.03 -9.11 0.41
CA ASP A 815 32.79 -8.94 -0.32
C ASP A 815 31.92 -7.86 0.33
N ILE A 816 30.99 -7.30 -0.46
CA ILE A 816 29.95 -6.38 -0.02
C ILE A 816 28.61 -7.05 -0.33
N ASP A 817 27.96 -7.53 0.74
CA ASP A 817 26.70 -8.26 0.72
C ASP A 817 25.59 -7.55 1.51
N ASN A 818 25.81 -6.30 1.92
CA ASN A 818 24.87 -5.49 2.67
C ASN A 818 24.85 -4.03 2.21
N PHE A 819 23.70 -3.38 2.46
CA PHE A 819 23.42 -2.04 1.96
C PHE A 819 24.33 -0.95 2.54
N ASP A 820 24.67 -1.01 3.83
CA ASP A 820 25.44 0.06 4.49
C ASP A 820 26.88 0.11 3.95
N GLU A 821 27.50 -1.05 3.73
CA GLU A 821 28.81 -1.16 3.10
C GLU A 821 28.76 -0.78 1.61
N PHE A 822 27.71 -1.19 0.89
CA PHE A 822 27.51 -0.80 -0.50
C PHE A 822 27.38 0.72 -0.68
N LYS A 823 26.54 1.36 0.13
CA LYS A 823 26.40 2.83 0.17
C LYS A 823 27.73 3.50 0.44
N LYS A 824 28.46 3.03 1.46
CA LYS A 824 29.77 3.57 1.84
C LYS A 824 30.79 3.42 0.70
N PHE A 825 30.80 2.29 0.01
CA PHE A 825 31.66 2.07 -1.16
C PHE A 825 31.32 3.03 -2.29
N LEU A 826 30.04 3.15 -2.68
CA LEU A 826 29.60 4.02 -3.77
C LEU A 826 29.91 5.51 -3.53
N LEU A 827 29.76 5.98 -2.29
CA LEU A 827 30.00 7.39 -1.92
C LEU A 827 31.47 7.71 -1.62
N GLY A 828 32.37 6.72 -1.64
CA GLY A 828 33.78 6.94 -1.26
C GLY A 828 33.96 7.34 0.21
N ASP A 829 32.97 7.06 1.06
CA ASP A 829 32.99 7.33 2.51
C ASP A 829 33.85 6.32 3.29
N ASP A 830 34.72 5.60 2.58
CA ASP A 830 35.78 4.75 3.11
C ASP A 830 37.00 5.54 3.62
N GLY A 831 37.08 6.83 3.30
CA GLY A 831 38.18 7.72 3.67
C GLY A 831 39.46 7.50 2.86
N ASN A 832 39.41 6.65 1.84
CA ASN A 832 40.53 6.24 1.01
C ASN A 832 40.35 6.63 -0.47
N ARG A 833 39.13 6.90 -0.93
CA ARG A 833 38.86 7.32 -2.31
C ARG A 833 38.43 8.78 -2.40
N THR A 834 38.91 9.46 -3.42
CA THR A 834 38.37 10.73 -3.90
C THR A 834 37.82 10.52 -5.31
N GLU A 835 36.90 11.37 -5.75
CA GLU A 835 36.38 11.35 -7.11
C GLU A 835 37.56 11.39 -8.12
N PRO A 836 37.67 10.38 -9.00
CA PRO A 836 38.75 10.32 -10.00
C PRO A 836 38.56 11.40 -11.08
N ASP A 837 39.61 11.65 -11.88
CA ASP A 837 39.49 12.51 -13.05
C ASP A 837 38.48 11.90 -14.06
N VAL A 838 37.83 12.74 -14.86
CA VAL A 838 36.83 12.30 -15.85
C VAL A 838 37.43 11.32 -16.87
N ASP A 839 38.72 11.45 -17.18
CA ASP A 839 39.44 10.57 -18.10
C ASP A 839 39.92 9.27 -17.42
N ASP A 840 39.97 9.20 -16.08
CA ASP A 840 40.31 7.99 -15.32
C ASP A 840 39.08 7.11 -15.12
N THR A 841 38.73 6.29 -16.11
CA THR A 841 37.61 5.33 -16.04
C THR A 841 37.96 4.02 -15.35
N ASP A 842 39.22 3.83 -14.95
CA ASP A 842 39.69 2.58 -14.35
C ASP A 842 39.55 2.58 -12.84
N SER A 843 39.79 3.71 -12.18
CA SER A 843 39.42 3.90 -10.78
C SER A 843 37.88 3.91 -10.62
N PRO A 844 37.32 3.25 -9.58
CA PRO A 844 35.90 3.34 -9.28
C PRO A 844 35.48 4.79 -8.99
N ASN A 845 34.36 5.24 -9.54
CA ASN A 845 33.86 6.60 -9.32
C ASN A 845 33.38 6.85 -7.88
N VAL A 846 33.20 8.12 -7.51
CA VAL A 846 32.53 8.54 -6.28
C VAL A 846 31.18 9.14 -6.66
N LEU A 847 30.10 8.47 -6.26
CA LEU A 847 28.74 8.88 -6.64
C LEU A 847 28.26 10.10 -5.84
N LYS A 848 27.30 10.83 -6.41
CA LYS A 848 26.77 12.05 -5.80
C LYS A 848 25.81 11.73 -4.65
N ASP A 849 26.15 12.18 -3.44
CA ASP A 849 25.38 11.91 -2.22
C ASP A 849 23.93 12.44 -2.28
N ASN A 850 23.69 13.61 -2.89
CA ASN A 850 22.35 14.17 -3.06
C ASN A 850 21.47 13.30 -3.98
N PHE A 851 22.01 12.77 -5.08
CA PHE A 851 21.27 11.88 -5.98
C PHE A 851 21.02 10.52 -5.33
N PHE A 852 22.03 9.95 -4.68
CA PHE A 852 21.89 8.69 -3.94
C PHE A 852 20.86 8.82 -2.80
N SER A 853 20.93 9.90 -2.01
CA SER A 853 19.98 10.16 -0.93
C SER A 853 18.54 10.35 -1.42
N GLN A 854 18.34 10.86 -2.64
CA GLN A 854 17.01 10.94 -3.25
C GLN A 854 16.51 9.55 -3.66
N ALA A 855 17.37 8.74 -4.31
CA ALA A 855 17.04 7.38 -4.68
C ALA A 855 16.71 6.50 -3.46
N GLU A 856 17.46 6.64 -2.37
CA GLU A 856 17.20 5.95 -1.10
C GLU A 856 15.79 6.26 -0.57
N LYS A 857 15.38 7.55 -0.56
CA LYS A 857 14.02 7.95 -0.14
C LYS A 857 12.93 7.41 -1.06
N THR A 858 13.17 7.42 -2.37
CA THR A 858 12.23 6.83 -3.33
C THR A 858 12.06 5.33 -3.05
N HIS A 859 13.14 4.59 -2.80
CA HIS A 859 13.07 3.17 -2.45
C HIS A 859 12.45 2.89 -1.08
N GLU A 860 12.62 3.76 -0.06
CA GLU A 860 11.88 3.61 1.21
C GLU A 860 10.36 3.54 0.99
N SER A 861 9.84 4.33 0.02
CA SER A 861 8.43 4.30 -0.38
C SER A 861 8.10 3.10 -1.27
N LEU A 862 8.92 2.81 -2.29
CA LEU A 862 8.63 1.78 -3.30
C LEU A 862 8.78 0.35 -2.77
N ASP A 863 9.74 0.12 -1.87
CA ASP A 863 10.05 -1.20 -1.31
C ASP A 863 9.02 -1.64 -0.25
N SER A 864 8.36 -0.65 0.38
CA SER A 864 7.25 -0.83 1.33
C SER A 864 5.87 -0.72 0.69
N TRP A 865 5.82 -0.48 -0.63
CA TRP A 865 4.59 -0.24 -1.38
C TRP A 865 3.62 -1.42 -1.33
N GLN A 866 2.34 -1.13 -1.14
CA GLN A 866 1.26 -2.12 -1.17
C GLN A 866 0.11 -1.65 -2.06
N ALA A 867 -0.43 -2.59 -2.83
CA ALA A 867 -1.55 -2.33 -3.71
C ALA A 867 -2.80 -1.88 -2.93
N PRO A 868 -3.54 -0.86 -3.40
CA PRO A 868 -4.86 -0.51 -2.87
C PRO A 868 -5.84 -1.69 -2.88
N THR A 869 -6.80 -1.69 -1.95
CA THR A 869 -7.82 -2.74 -1.86
C THR A 869 -8.61 -2.87 -3.17
N GLY A 870 -8.66 -4.08 -3.73
CA GLY A 870 -9.39 -4.36 -4.97
C GLY A 870 -8.60 -4.11 -6.25
N MET A 871 -7.34 -3.67 -6.17
CA MET A 871 -6.43 -3.55 -7.31
C MET A 871 -5.64 -4.84 -7.53
N GLU A 872 -5.59 -5.34 -8.76
CA GLU A 872 -4.78 -6.50 -9.12
C GLU A 872 -3.34 -6.09 -9.46
N VAL A 873 -2.36 -6.90 -9.05
CA VAL A 873 -0.95 -6.68 -9.41
C VAL A 873 -0.35 -7.95 -9.99
N MET A 874 0.25 -7.85 -11.17
CA MET A 874 1.01 -8.93 -11.81
C MET A 874 2.47 -8.52 -11.95
N GLN A 875 3.37 -9.42 -11.56
CA GLN A 875 4.81 -9.27 -11.68
C GLN A 875 5.33 -10.33 -12.64
N ILE A 876 5.80 -9.90 -13.81
CA ILE A 876 6.28 -10.77 -14.88
C ILE A 876 7.79 -10.61 -15.00
N ALA A 877 8.57 -11.61 -14.58
CA ALA A 877 10.03 -11.61 -14.66
C ALA A 877 10.54 -12.39 -15.89
N GLY A 878 11.58 -11.91 -16.55
CA GLY A 878 12.36 -12.70 -17.51
C GLY A 878 13.33 -13.63 -16.78
N TRP A 879 13.57 -14.82 -17.34
CA TRP A 879 14.45 -15.83 -16.75
C TRP A 879 15.30 -16.56 -17.79
N GLY A 880 16.52 -16.93 -17.38
CA GLY A 880 17.39 -17.89 -18.07
C GLY A 880 18.48 -17.26 -18.95
N LEU A 881 18.74 -15.96 -18.81
CA LEU A 881 19.85 -15.28 -19.47
C LEU A 881 20.96 -14.94 -18.45
N ASP A 882 22.21 -14.94 -18.90
CA ASP A 882 23.36 -14.51 -18.10
C ASP A 882 23.18 -13.03 -17.72
N THR A 883 22.93 -12.79 -16.44
CA THR A 883 22.56 -11.50 -15.86
C THR A 883 23.62 -11.07 -14.86
N ILE A 884 24.05 -9.80 -14.92
CA ILE A 884 25.07 -9.27 -14.02
C ILE A 884 24.56 -9.28 -12.57
N SER A 885 25.27 -9.97 -11.68
CA SER A 885 24.97 -10.06 -10.25
C SER A 885 25.89 -9.22 -9.37
N GLY A 886 27.03 -8.77 -9.89
CA GLY A 886 28.00 -7.97 -9.14
C GLY A 886 29.30 -7.72 -9.90
N ILE A 887 30.27 -7.11 -9.23
CA ILE A 887 31.59 -6.77 -9.77
C ILE A 887 32.67 -7.39 -8.87
N LYS A 888 33.66 -8.08 -9.44
CA LYS A 888 34.85 -8.52 -8.71
C LYS A 888 36.03 -7.63 -9.07
N TYR A 889 36.71 -7.09 -8.05
CA TYR A 889 37.97 -6.35 -8.19
C TYR A 889 39.17 -7.24 -7.84
N ASP A 890 40.27 -7.07 -8.56
CA ASP A 890 41.52 -7.82 -8.38
C ASP A 890 42.75 -6.91 -8.60
N ASP A 891 43.94 -7.34 -8.16
CA ASP A 891 45.20 -6.68 -8.51
C ASP A 891 45.56 -7.02 -9.96
N CYS A 892 45.94 -6.02 -10.73
CA CYS A 892 46.48 -6.21 -12.07
C CYS A 892 47.84 -6.94 -11.94
N ASP A 893 47.84 -8.27 -12.09
CA ASP A 893 49.02 -9.16 -12.03
C ASP A 893 50.06 -8.93 -13.17
N PHE A 894 50.05 -7.75 -13.81
CA PHE A 894 50.91 -7.39 -14.93
C PHE A 894 52.09 -6.50 -14.50
N ILE A 895 53.30 -6.85 -14.95
CA ILE A 895 54.55 -6.05 -14.76
C ILE A 895 54.55 -4.75 -15.62
N PHE A 896 53.47 -4.46 -16.35
CA PHE A 896 53.24 -3.23 -17.13
C PHE A 896 51.77 -2.79 -17.05
N CYS A 897 51.15 -2.81 -15.87
CA CYS A 897 49.96 -1.96 -15.69
C CYS A 897 50.44 -0.52 -15.95
N PRO A 898 49.77 0.25 -16.84
CA PRO A 898 50.23 1.59 -17.18
C PRO A 898 50.40 2.42 -15.91
N ASP A 899 51.55 3.10 -15.76
CA ASP A 899 51.85 4.00 -14.63
C ASP A 899 50.86 5.19 -14.53
N GLU A 900 49.90 5.27 -15.44
CA GLU A 900 48.87 6.28 -15.49
C GLU A 900 47.51 5.62 -15.19
N LEU A 901 47.18 5.62 -13.88
CA LEU A 901 45.85 5.44 -13.26
C LEU A 901 45.49 3.99 -12.85
N SER A 902 45.48 3.76 -11.52
CA SER A 902 45.00 2.59 -10.75
C SER A 902 45.30 1.18 -11.32
N ASN A 903 46.21 0.42 -10.70
CA ASN A 903 46.49 -1.00 -10.97
C ASN A 903 45.28 -1.96 -10.67
N LEU A 904 44.06 -1.46 -10.53
CA LEU A 904 42.88 -2.22 -10.12
C LEU A 904 42.19 -2.82 -11.36
N ASP A 905 42.27 -4.15 -11.52
CA ASP A 905 41.51 -4.86 -12.54
C ASP A 905 40.10 -5.19 -12.02
N ARG A 906 39.16 -5.41 -12.95
CA ARG A 906 37.75 -5.60 -12.64
C ARG A 906 37.09 -6.59 -13.59
N SER A 907 36.24 -7.44 -13.03
CA SER A 907 35.48 -8.47 -13.76
C SER A 907 34.03 -8.51 -13.31
N LEU A 908 33.15 -9.08 -14.15
CA LEU A 908 31.73 -9.17 -13.87
C LEU A 908 31.38 -10.53 -13.25
N LEU A 909 30.52 -10.48 -12.23
CA LEU A 909 29.85 -11.65 -11.68
C LEU A 909 28.49 -11.81 -12.38
N PHE A 910 28.11 -13.06 -12.66
CA PHE A 910 26.91 -13.39 -13.42
C PHE A 910 26.06 -14.47 -12.75
N THR A 911 24.76 -14.42 -13.01
CA THR A 911 23.77 -15.44 -12.65
C THR A 911 22.85 -15.73 -13.83
N GLN A 912 22.39 -16.97 -14.00
CA GLN A 912 21.35 -17.29 -15.00
C GLN A 912 19.92 -16.94 -14.52
N ASP A 913 19.82 -16.46 -13.28
CA ASP A 913 18.56 -16.10 -12.64
C ASP A 913 18.11 -14.67 -12.96
N GLY A 914 17.93 -14.37 -14.24
CA GLY A 914 17.51 -13.05 -14.69
C GLY A 914 17.29 -12.96 -16.20
N ASP A 915 17.18 -11.72 -16.66
CA ASP A 915 16.82 -11.36 -18.04
C ASP A 915 17.89 -10.59 -18.82
N GLU A 916 19.18 -10.77 -18.45
CA GLU A 916 20.37 -10.01 -18.91
C GLU A 916 20.60 -8.69 -18.14
N THR A 917 19.56 -8.11 -17.54
CA THR A 917 19.65 -6.84 -16.80
C THR A 917 19.19 -6.92 -15.35
N VAL A 918 18.06 -7.58 -15.07
CA VAL A 918 17.42 -7.64 -13.76
C VAL A 918 17.41 -9.08 -13.27
N VAL A 919 17.87 -9.29 -12.05
CA VAL A 919 17.78 -10.59 -11.37
C VAL A 919 16.34 -10.85 -10.94
N VAL A 920 15.88 -12.09 -11.09
CA VAL A 920 14.49 -12.47 -10.81
C VAL A 920 14.00 -12.05 -9.41
N PRO A 921 14.76 -12.21 -8.31
CA PRO A 921 14.31 -11.77 -6.99
C PRO A 921 13.94 -10.28 -6.94
N SER A 922 14.69 -9.41 -7.63
CA SER A 922 14.37 -7.98 -7.75
C SER A 922 13.11 -7.74 -8.59
N ALA A 923 12.81 -8.60 -9.56
CA ALA A 923 11.67 -8.44 -10.45
C ALA A 923 10.32 -8.91 -9.87
N VAL A 924 10.32 -9.88 -8.95
CA VAL A 924 9.10 -10.47 -8.36
C VAL A 924 9.08 -10.41 -6.83
N GLU A 925 9.55 -9.30 -6.29
CA GLU A 925 9.73 -9.09 -4.85
C GLU A 925 8.41 -9.04 -4.07
N MET A 926 7.33 -8.50 -4.65
CA MET A 926 6.12 -8.29 -3.86
C MET A 926 5.47 -9.62 -3.46
N ASP A 927 5.17 -9.76 -2.18
CA ASP A 927 4.43 -10.88 -1.61
C ASP A 927 2.94 -10.55 -1.40
N GLY A 928 2.13 -11.55 -1.02
CA GLY A 928 0.71 -11.38 -0.73
C GLY A 928 -0.19 -11.49 -1.98
N ASN A 929 -0.97 -10.45 -2.27
CA ASN A 929 -1.97 -10.44 -3.35
C ASN A 929 -1.39 -10.21 -4.76
N ALA A 930 -0.07 -10.06 -4.90
CA ALA A 930 0.58 -9.87 -6.19
C ALA A 930 0.90 -11.23 -6.86
N GLU A 931 0.45 -11.42 -8.09
CA GLU A 931 0.67 -12.65 -8.85
C GLU A 931 2.06 -12.65 -9.51
N LYS A 932 2.77 -13.78 -9.45
CA LYS A 932 4.12 -13.94 -9.99
C LYS A 932 4.10 -14.80 -11.25
N TYR A 933 4.73 -14.32 -12.31
CA TYR A 933 4.87 -15.01 -13.59
C TYR A 933 6.30 -14.92 -14.10
N TYR A 934 6.73 -15.94 -14.84
CA TYR A 934 8.09 -16.06 -15.36
C TYR A 934 8.06 -16.33 -16.86
N VAL A 935 8.84 -15.56 -17.62
CA VAL A 935 9.04 -15.71 -19.06
C VAL A 935 10.37 -16.41 -19.28
N ASN A 936 10.33 -17.63 -19.81
CA ASN A 936 11.54 -18.41 -20.10
C ASN A 936 12.19 -17.92 -21.41
N LEU A 937 13.05 -16.92 -21.29
CA LEU A 937 13.77 -16.27 -22.40
C LEU A 937 14.72 -17.25 -23.07
N ASN A 938 15.45 -18.03 -22.25
CA ASN A 938 16.40 -19.03 -22.72
C ASN A 938 15.80 -19.98 -23.76
N ARG A 939 14.62 -20.54 -23.45
CA ARG A 939 13.92 -21.48 -24.32
C ARG A 939 13.24 -20.80 -25.49
N TYR A 940 12.75 -19.56 -25.33
CA TYR A 940 12.13 -18.81 -26.42
C TYR A 940 13.16 -18.49 -27.53
N ASN A 941 14.36 -18.05 -27.15
CA ASN A 941 15.42 -17.68 -28.08
C ASN A 941 16.01 -18.86 -28.88
N ARG A 942 15.84 -20.10 -28.41
CA ARG A 942 16.23 -21.33 -29.15
C ARG A 942 15.41 -21.60 -30.40
N LEU A 943 14.30 -20.89 -30.61
CA LEU A 943 13.42 -21.12 -31.74
C LEU A 943 14.12 -20.82 -33.07
N SER A 944 14.37 -21.87 -33.85
CA SER A 944 15.10 -21.84 -35.13
C SER A 944 14.59 -20.85 -36.21
N ASN A 945 13.38 -20.32 -36.05
CA ASN A 945 12.77 -19.32 -36.94
C ASN A 945 12.96 -17.87 -36.47
N LEU A 946 13.43 -17.64 -35.23
CA LEU A 946 13.76 -16.32 -34.73
C LEU A 946 15.19 -15.97 -35.15
N LYS A 947 15.34 -14.87 -35.90
CA LYS A 947 16.65 -14.33 -36.30
C LYS A 947 17.25 -13.37 -35.26
N ILE A 948 16.52 -13.09 -34.19
CA ILE A 948 16.84 -12.06 -33.19
C ILE A 948 16.50 -12.62 -31.81
N ASN A 949 17.43 -12.52 -30.86
CA ASN A 949 17.20 -12.85 -29.45
C ASN A 949 16.26 -11.84 -28.79
N ARG A 950 15.54 -12.29 -27.77
CA ARG A 950 14.81 -11.43 -26.83
C ARG A 950 15.52 -11.40 -25.49
N GLU A 951 15.56 -10.21 -24.90
CA GLU A 951 16.21 -9.86 -23.64
C GLU A 951 15.33 -8.90 -22.84
N HIS A 952 15.85 -8.32 -21.75
CA HIS A 952 15.17 -7.27 -20.99
C HIS A 952 14.58 -6.16 -21.88
N ALA A 953 15.35 -5.59 -22.81
CA ALA A 953 14.95 -4.42 -23.58
C ALA A 953 13.76 -4.65 -24.55
N ASP A 954 13.64 -5.83 -25.17
CA ASP A 954 12.54 -6.23 -26.08
C ASP A 954 11.70 -7.38 -25.52
N ILE A 955 11.64 -7.56 -24.19
CA ILE A 955 10.85 -8.65 -23.62
C ILE A 955 9.38 -8.59 -24.08
N LEU A 956 8.86 -7.38 -24.32
CA LEU A 956 7.50 -7.14 -24.82
C LEU A 956 7.33 -7.46 -26.32
N GLU A 957 8.38 -7.75 -27.08
CA GLU A 957 8.30 -8.28 -28.45
C GLU A 957 8.07 -9.80 -28.49
N ILE A 958 8.04 -10.46 -27.33
CA ILE A 958 7.72 -11.89 -27.23
C ILE A 958 6.23 -12.08 -27.48
N LYS A 959 5.88 -12.64 -28.64
CA LYS A 959 4.48 -12.82 -29.04
C LYS A 959 3.63 -13.60 -28.03
N PRO A 960 4.10 -14.73 -27.45
CA PRO A 960 3.37 -15.36 -26.35
C PRO A 960 3.13 -14.41 -25.16
N LEU A 961 4.09 -13.57 -24.78
CA LEU A 961 3.88 -12.60 -23.70
C LEU A 961 2.81 -11.56 -24.07
N GLN A 962 2.79 -11.08 -25.31
CA GLN A 962 1.74 -10.19 -25.80
C GLN A 962 0.35 -10.86 -25.73
N ASP A 963 0.26 -12.12 -26.15
CA ASP A 963 -0.98 -12.92 -26.06
C ASP A 963 -1.40 -13.11 -24.59
N PHE A 964 -0.45 -13.30 -23.68
CA PHE A 964 -0.71 -13.43 -22.25
C PHE A 964 -1.19 -12.13 -21.61
N ILE A 965 -0.57 -11.00 -21.94
CA ILE A 965 -1.03 -9.67 -21.52
C ILE A 965 -2.45 -9.42 -22.03
N LYS A 966 -2.76 -9.79 -23.28
CA LYS A 966 -4.13 -9.76 -23.81
C LYS A 966 -5.08 -10.63 -22.98
N ASN A 967 -4.68 -11.84 -22.59
CA ASN A 967 -5.48 -12.71 -21.72
C ASN A 967 -5.71 -12.12 -20.33
N ILE A 968 -4.72 -11.40 -19.76
CA ILE A 968 -4.84 -10.69 -18.50
C ILE A 968 -5.84 -9.53 -18.62
N ILE A 969 -5.73 -8.69 -19.66
CA ILE A 969 -6.67 -7.60 -19.92
C ILE A 969 -8.11 -8.13 -20.04
N GLN A 970 -8.27 -9.34 -20.57
CA GLN A 970 -9.57 -10.00 -20.75
C GLN A 970 -10.07 -10.81 -19.54
N ASP A 971 -9.39 -10.73 -18.39
CA ASP A 971 -9.70 -11.47 -17.16
C ASP A 971 -9.66 -13.01 -17.30
N LYS A 972 -9.00 -13.53 -18.34
CA LYS A 972 -8.88 -14.98 -18.59
C LYS A 972 -7.71 -15.61 -17.86
N LYS A 973 -6.59 -14.88 -17.74
CA LYS A 973 -5.31 -15.33 -17.16
C LYS A 973 -4.83 -16.70 -17.67
N GLU A 974 -5.21 -17.06 -18.91
CA GLU A 974 -4.83 -18.34 -19.53
C GLU A 974 -3.32 -18.34 -19.85
N LEU A 975 -2.60 -19.29 -19.27
CA LEU A 975 -1.17 -19.48 -19.53
C LEU A 975 -0.93 -19.87 -20.99
N VAL A 976 0.14 -19.32 -21.54
CA VAL A 976 0.62 -19.57 -22.90
C VAL A 976 2.03 -20.15 -22.86
N ASN A 977 2.52 -20.60 -24.02
CA ASN A 977 3.86 -21.17 -24.11
C ASN A 977 4.92 -20.19 -23.55
N TYR A 978 5.94 -20.75 -22.90
CA TYR A 978 7.08 -20.04 -22.30
C TYR A 978 6.77 -19.20 -21.05
N ILE A 979 5.52 -19.17 -20.59
CA ILE A 979 5.11 -18.45 -19.38
C ILE A 979 4.67 -19.44 -18.32
N SER A 980 5.16 -19.28 -17.09
CA SER A 980 4.80 -20.13 -15.94
C SER A 980 4.55 -19.31 -14.68
N THR A 981 3.78 -19.85 -13.75
CA THR A 981 3.59 -19.29 -12.39
C THR A 981 4.67 -19.75 -11.41
N GLU A 982 5.38 -20.82 -11.75
CA GLU A 982 6.53 -21.30 -11.00
C GLU A 982 7.82 -20.89 -11.72
N LYS A 983 8.84 -20.54 -10.92
CA LYS A 983 10.16 -20.20 -11.44
C LYS A 983 10.75 -21.40 -12.19
N PRO A 984 11.21 -21.24 -13.44
CA PRO A 984 11.78 -22.35 -14.19
C PRO A 984 13.01 -22.97 -13.50
N GLU A 985 13.13 -24.29 -13.59
CA GLU A 985 14.30 -25.03 -13.09
C GLU A 985 15.40 -25.12 -14.14
N VAL A 986 16.66 -24.97 -13.71
CA VAL A 986 17.85 -25.17 -14.56
C VAL A 986 17.99 -26.64 -14.93
N LYS A 987 18.20 -26.91 -16.23
CA LYS A 987 18.47 -28.26 -16.75
C LYS A 987 19.79 -28.32 -17.49
N ASN A 988 20.30 -29.53 -17.71
CA ASN A 988 21.52 -29.73 -18.51
C ASN A 988 21.39 -29.22 -19.95
N GLU A 989 20.17 -29.18 -20.50
CA GLU A 989 19.91 -28.56 -21.82
C GLU A 989 20.13 -27.05 -21.82
N ASP A 990 20.18 -26.40 -20.64
CA ASP A 990 20.41 -24.97 -20.46
C ASP A 990 21.88 -24.57 -20.43
N LYS A 991 22.77 -25.48 -20.85
CA LYS A 991 24.20 -25.22 -20.99
C LYS A 991 24.46 -23.96 -21.83
N SER A 992 25.19 -23.01 -21.27
CA SER A 992 25.71 -21.83 -21.96
C SER A 992 27.24 -21.88 -22.05
N LEU A 993 27.78 -21.07 -22.96
CA LEU A 993 29.21 -20.79 -23.05
C LEU A 993 29.41 -19.33 -22.74
N ARG A 994 30.33 -19.02 -21.82
CA ARG A 994 30.81 -17.67 -21.56
C ARG A 994 32.24 -17.54 -22.06
N TYR A 995 32.48 -16.49 -22.81
CA TYR A 995 33.76 -16.14 -23.40
C TYR A 995 34.31 -14.92 -22.68
N ARG A 996 35.53 -15.01 -22.19
CA ARG A 996 36.27 -13.89 -21.59
C ARG A 996 37.55 -13.68 -22.39
N LEU A 997 37.72 -12.49 -22.94
CA LEU A 997 38.86 -12.16 -23.79
C LEU A 997 39.51 -10.87 -23.33
N HIS A 998 40.78 -10.92 -22.96
CA HIS A 998 41.57 -9.73 -22.69
C HIS A 998 42.07 -9.10 -24.01
N SER A 999 42.01 -7.77 -24.10
CA SER A 999 42.53 -6.96 -25.22
C SER A 999 44.02 -7.23 -25.51
N PRO A 1000 44.55 -6.94 -26.71
CA PRO A 1000 43.99 -6.14 -27.82
C PRO A 1000 43.45 -7.00 -28.98
N VAL A 1001 42.43 -7.80 -28.71
CA VAL A 1001 41.80 -8.70 -29.70
C VAL A 1001 40.31 -8.47 -29.75
N ALA A 1002 39.74 -8.42 -30.95
CA ALA A 1002 38.30 -8.40 -31.19
C ALA A 1002 37.73 -9.82 -31.18
N LEU A 1003 36.60 -10.00 -30.50
CA LEU A 1003 35.89 -11.27 -30.38
C LEU A 1003 34.73 -11.33 -31.37
N HIS A 1004 34.75 -12.34 -32.24
CA HIS A 1004 33.64 -12.65 -33.15
C HIS A 1004 33.24 -14.12 -32.99
N ILE A 1005 31.94 -14.39 -32.96
CA ILE A 1005 31.40 -15.75 -32.85
C ILE A 1005 30.48 -15.98 -34.04
N TYR A 1006 30.63 -17.14 -34.69
CA TYR A 1006 29.79 -17.55 -35.82
C TYR A 1006 29.20 -18.92 -35.56
N ASP A 1007 27.90 -19.09 -35.79
CA ASP A 1007 27.29 -20.42 -35.79
C ASP A 1007 27.29 -21.08 -37.17
N LYS A 1008 26.85 -22.34 -37.24
CA LYS A 1008 26.73 -23.10 -38.49
C LYS A 1008 25.81 -22.47 -39.55
N ASP A 1009 24.89 -21.59 -39.14
CA ASP A 1009 23.90 -20.96 -40.01
C ASP A 1009 24.39 -19.57 -40.48
N GLY A 1010 25.62 -19.19 -40.09
CA GLY A 1010 26.28 -17.93 -40.45
C GLY A 1010 25.83 -16.74 -39.61
N ARG A 1011 25.10 -16.96 -38.51
CA ARG A 1011 24.71 -15.92 -37.56
C ARG A 1011 25.93 -15.48 -36.77
N HIS A 1012 26.05 -14.18 -36.55
CA HIS A 1012 27.22 -13.56 -35.94
C HIS A 1012 26.87 -12.87 -34.60
N THR A 1013 27.80 -12.95 -33.66
CA THR A 1013 27.80 -12.16 -32.42
C THR A 1013 29.17 -11.51 -32.24
N GLY A 1014 29.18 -10.19 -32.04
CA GLY A 1014 30.39 -9.38 -31.90
C GLY A 1014 30.25 -7.99 -32.55
N LEU A 1015 31.35 -7.23 -32.55
CA LEU A 1015 31.39 -5.88 -33.13
C LEU A 1015 31.06 -5.89 -34.64
N ILE A 1016 30.36 -4.85 -35.09
CA ILE A 1016 30.04 -4.59 -36.50
C ILE A 1016 30.58 -3.23 -36.93
N GLU A 1017 30.85 -3.08 -38.23
CA GLU A 1017 31.29 -1.80 -38.77
C GLU A 1017 30.17 -0.75 -38.64
N ASN A 1018 30.54 0.44 -38.14
CA ASN A 1018 29.65 1.59 -38.15
C ASN A 1018 29.42 2.03 -39.61
N LYS A 1019 28.15 1.98 -40.05
CA LYS A 1019 27.76 2.36 -41.42
C LYS A 1019 27.89 3.86 -41.67
N ASN A 1020 27.98 4.68 -40.62
CA ASN A 1020 28.21 6.10 -40.73
C ASN A 1020 29.71 6.42 -40.50
N PRO A 1021 30.45 6.82 -41.55
CA PRO A 1021 31.89 7.06 -41.44
C PRO A 1021 32.27 8.33 -40.65
N ILE A 1022 31.29 9.15 -40.27
CA ILE A 1022 31.50 10.39 -39.50
C ILE A 1022 31.22 10.15 -38.01
N SER A 1023 30.58 9.04 -37.66
CA SER A 1023 30.21 8.72 -36.29
C SER A 1023 31.36 8.06 -35.53
N ASP A 1024 31.55 8.46 -34.27
CA ASP A 1024 32.52 7.89 -33.33
C ASP A 1024 31.93 6.75 -32.46
N LEU A 1025 30.66 6.42 -32.68
CA LEU A 1025 29.95 5.37 -31.96
C LEU A 1025 30.34 3.97 -32.45
N LYS A 1026 30.38 3.00 -31.54
CA LYS A 1026 30.61 1.58 -31.87
C LYS A 1026 29.32 0.79 -31.78
N PHE A 1027 29.18 -0.23 -32.61
CA PHE A 1027 28.01 -1.10 -32.66
C PHE A 1027 28.41 -2.58 -32.57
N PHE A 1028 27.56 -3.40 -31.97
CA PHE A 1028 27.64 -4.85 -32.04
C PHE A 1028 26.30 -5.49 -32.42
N GLU A 1029 26.33 -6.75 -32.80
CA GLU A 1029 25.12 -7.56 -33.02
C GLU A 1029 25.18 -8.88 -32.25
N LYS A 1030 24.00 -9.48 -32.04
CA LYS A 1030 23.83 -10.73 -31.28
C LYS A 1030 22.85 -11.70 -31.93
N GLN A 1031 23.21 -12.20 -33.12
CA GLN A 1031 22.31 -13.02 -33.92
C GLN A 1031 22.30 -14.50 -33.49
N ILE A 1032 23.29 -14.96 -32.72
CA ILE A 1032 23.35 -16.34 -32.22
C ILE A 1032 22.38 -16.52 -31.05
N PRO A 1033 21.62 -17.63 -30.94
CA PRO A 1033 20.66 -17.86 -29.86
C PRO A 1033 21.27 -17.68 -28.47
N ASN A 1034 20.58 -16.93 -27.62
CA ASN A 1034 21.00 -16.62 -26.24
C ASN A 1034 22.39 -15.99 -26.13
N SER A 1035 22.88 -15.37 -27.20
CA SER A 1035 24.17 -14.71 -27.20
C SER A 1035 24.08 -13.26 -26.72
N TYR A 1036 25.14 -12.79 -26.09
CA TYR A 1036 25.37 -11.40 -25.70
C TYR A 1036 26.81 -11.00 -25.98
N TYR A 1037 27.10 -9.70 -25.99
CA TYR A 1037 28.44 -9.12 -26.11
C TYR A 1037 28.49 -7.88 -25.22
N MET A 1038 29.56 -7.68 -24.45
CA MET A 1038 29.77 -6.49 -23.62
C MET A 1038 31.27 -6.25 -23.36
N GLU A 1039 31.63 -5.02 -23.08
CA GLU A 1039 33.00 -4.62 -22.71
C GLU A 1039 33.00 -4.11 -21.26
N PHE A 1040 33.92 -4.62 -20.45
CA PHE A 1040 34.07 -4.23 -19.05
C PHE A 1040 35.55 -4.27 -18.64
N GLY A 1041 36.11 -3.11 -18.27
CA GLY A 1041 37.56 -2.96 -18.13
C GLY A 1041 38.30 -3.26 -19.44
N GLU A 1042 39.37 -4.04 -19.35
CA GLU A 1042 40.14 -4.57 -20.49
C GLU A 1042 39.57 -5.88 -21.05
N THR A 1043 38.48 -6.38 -20.45
CA THR A 1043 37.89 -7.67 -20.78
C THR A 1043 36.65 -7.51 -21.66
N LYS A 1044 36.65 -8.23 -22.78
CA LYS A 1044 35.47 -8.42 -23.63
C LYS A 1044 34.76 -9.69 -23.18
N TYR A 1045 33.49 -9.57 -22.83
CA TYR A 1045 32.62 -10.68 -22.48
C TYR A 1045 31.67 -10.96 -23.64
N ALA A 1046 31.52 -12.24 -23.98
CA ALA A 1046 30.40 -12.67 -24.82
C ALA A 1046 29.84 -13.97 -24.27
N GLY A 1047 28.60 -14.27 -24.63
CA GLY A 1047 27.99 -15.56 -24.32
C GLY A 1047 27.28 -16.15 -25.50
N SER A 1048 26.93 -17.43 -25.41
CA SER A 1048 26.13 -18.13 -26.43
C SER A 1048 25.56 -19.44 -25.89
N GLU A 1049 24.66 -20.07 -26.65
CA GLU A 1049 24.14 -21.39 -26.34
C GLU A 1049 25.18 -22.51 -26.50
N GLY A 1050 25.43 -23.29 -25.44
CA GLY A 1050 26.51 -24.27 -25.39
C GLY A 1050 26.27 -25.59 -26.11
N ASN A 1051 25.09 -25.80 -26.68
CA ASN A 1051 24.74 -26.99 -27.46
C ASN A 1051 24.85 -26.77 -28.98
N LEU A 1052 25.15 -25.55 -29.41
CA LEU A 1052 25.34 -25.23 -30.82
C LEU A 1052 26.82 -25.42 -31.21
N ALA A 1053 27.05 -25.90 -32.42
CA ALA A 1053 28.39 -25.86 -33.00
C ALA A 1053 28.70 -24.42 -33.46
N GLN A 1054 29.83 -23.88 -33.03
CA GLN A 1054 30.21 -22.48 -33.21
C GLN A 1054 31.70 -22.36 -33.55
N THR A 1055 32.05 -21.31 -34.29
CA THR A 1055 33.44 -20.91 -34.56
C THR A 1055 33.68 -19.56 -33.92
N VAL A 1056 34.62 -19.51 -32.99
CA VAL A 1056 35.12 -18.25 -32.44
C VAL A 1056 36.28 -17.79 -33.30
N VAL A 1057 36.21 -16.55 -33.77
CA VAL A 1057 37.24 -15.88 -34.55
C VAL A 1057 37.73 -14.68 -33.76
N LEU A 1058 39.01 -14.71 -33.44
CA LEU A 1058 39.73 -13.67 -32.74
C LEU A 1058 40.56 -12.88 -33.76
N LYS A 1059 40.43 -11.56 -33.78
CA LYS A 1059 41.20 -10.69 -34.68
C LYS A 1059 42.08 -9.76 -33.87
N GLY A 1060 43.39 -9.77 -34.13
CA GLY A 1060 44.33 -8.86 -33.49
C GLY A 1060 44.09 -7.42 -33.92
N GLU A 1061 43.92 -6.54 -32.95
CA GLU A 1061 43.68 -5.10 -33.16
C GLU A 1061 44.97 -4.30 -33.00
N ASP A 1062 45.87 -4.75 -32.12
CA ASP A 1062 47.12 -4.08 -31.78
C ASP A 1062 48.18 -5.12 -31.36
N LEU A 1063 49.42 -4.67 -31.16
CA LEU A 1063 50.53 -5.46 -30.65
C LEU A 1063 50.40 -5.66 -29.13
N GLY A 1064 50.48 -6.91 -28.66
CA GLY A 1064 50.43 -7.25 -27.25
C GLY A 1064 50.35 -8.75 -26.99
N THR A 1065 49.73 -9.13 -25.88
CA THR A 1065 49.35 -10.53 -25.59
C THR A 1065 47.89 -10.58 -25.21
N PHE A 1066 47.18 -11.65 -25.60
CA PHE A 1066 45.82 -11.88 -25.15
C PHE A 1066 45.71 -13.17 -24.33
N THR A 1067 44.69 -13.20 -23.47
CA THR A 1067 44.22 -14.41 -22.79
C THR A 1067 42.76 -14.62 -23.17
N PHE A 1068 42.43 -15.83 -23.60
CA PHE A 1068 41.09 -16.22 -23.99
C PHE A 1068 40.60 -17.39 -23.14
N GLU A 1069 39.46 -17.19 -22.48
CA GLU A 1069 38.84 -18.19 -21.61
C GLU A 1069 37.43 -18.52 -22.08
N ILE A 1070 37.09 -19.80 -21.97
CA ILE A 1070 35.77 -20.33 -22.32
C ILE A 1070 35.25 -21.13 -21.13
N ASP A 1071 34.19 -20.65 -20.50
CA ASP A 1071 33.50 -21.32 -19.41
C ASP A 1071 32.27 -22.05 -19.96
N GLU A 1072 32.18 -23.35 -19.69
CA GLU A 1072 31.00 -24.17 -19.93
C GLU A 1072 30.13 -24.13 -18.67
N ILE A 1073 28.96 -23.48 -18.73
CA ILE A 1073 28.15 -23.14 -17.55
C ILE A 1073 26.81 -23.88 -17.59
N ILE A 1074 26.37 -24.40 -16.44
CA ILE A 1074 25.00 -24.91 -16.24
C ILE A 1074 24.45 -24.29 -14.95
N GLY A 1075 23.42 -23.45 -15.06
CA GLY A 1075 22.93 -22.66 -13.94
C GLY A 1075 23.96 -21.62 -13.52
N ASN A 1076 24.34 -21.65 -12.25
CA ASN A 1076 25.37 -20.77 -11.68
C ASN A 1076 26.69 -21.50 -11.41
N GLN A 1077 26.91 -22.67 -12.03
CA GLN A 1077 28.12 -23.48 -11.82
C GLN A 1077 28.93 -23.60 -13.10
N ASP A 1078 30.21 -23.26 -12.99
CA ASP A 1078 31.21 -23.53 -14.01
C ASP A 1078 31.50 -25.03 -14.02
N VAL A 1079 31.08 -25.70 -15.08
CA VAL A 1079 31.30 -27.14 -15.25
C VAL A 1079 32.70 -27.42 -15.75
N LYS A 1080 33.25 -26.52 -16.58
CA LYS A 1080 34.60 -26.62 -17.14
C LYS A 1080 35.06 -25.28 -17.72
N THR A 1081 36.29 -24.86 -17.41
CA THR A 1081 36.95 -23.70 -18.02
C THR A 1081 38.09 -24.17 -18.93
N THR A 1082 38.18 -23.59 -20.13
CA THR A 1082 39.33 -23.75 -21.04
C THR A 1082 40.03 -22.42 -21.21
N THR A 1083 41.31 -22.34 -20.85
CA THR A 1083 42.10 -21.10 -20.89
C THR A 1083 43.24 -21.22 -21.90
N PHE A 1084 43.38 -20.20 -22.74
CA PHE A 1084 44.51 -19.97 -23.65
C PHE A 1084 45.19 -18.66 -23.23
N SER A 1085 46.29 -18.76 -22.48
CA SER A 1085 46.88 -17.60 -21.82
C SER A 1085 48.13 -17.06 -22.50
N ASN A 1086 48.31 -15.73 -22.41
CA ASN A 1086 49.54 -15.01 -22.78
C ASN A 1086 50.01 -15.23 -24.23
N ILE A 1087 49.08 -15.35 -25.18
CA ILE A 1087 49.41 -15.57 -26.59
C ILE A 1087 49.80 -14.23 -27.24
N PRO A 1088 51.01 -14.08 -27.82
CA PRO A 1088 51.39 -12.88 -28.56
C PRO A 1088 50.45 -12.60 -29.73
N VAL A 1089 50.11 -11.33 -29.93
CA VAL A 1089 49.23 -10.89 -31.01
C VAL A 1089 49.75 -9.59 -31.62
N MET A 1090 49.43 -9.38 -32.90
CA MET A 1090 49.65 -8.14 -33.62
C MET A 1090 48.42 -7.78 -34.44
N GLN A 1091 48.34 -6.53 -34.89
CA GLN A 1091 47.27 -6.09 -35.76
C GLN A 1091 47.19 -6.97 -37.03
N GLY A 1092 45.99 -7.47 -37.34
CA GLY A 1092 45.72 -8.31 -38.51
C GLY A 1092 45.87 -9.81 -38.27
N MET A 1093 46.48 -10.25 -37.18
CA MET A 1093 46.54 -11.68 -36.79
C MET A 1093 45.13 -12.25 -36.63
N LYS A 1094 44.94 -13.52 -37.02
CA LYS A 1094 43.67 -14.23 -36.89
C LYS A 1094 43.87 -15.51 -36.06
N ALA A 1095 43.04 -15.72 -35.05
CA ALA A 1095 42.94 -17.01 -34.36
C ALA A 1095 41.52 -17.58 -34.46
N GLU A 1096 41.39 -18.89 -34.65
CA GLU A 1096 40.11 -19.58 -34.80
C GLU A 1096 40.01 -20.76 -33.84
N VAL A 1097 38.88 -20.87 -33.15
CA VAL A 1097 38.54 -21.98 -32.26
C VAL A 1097 37.19 -22.57 -32.67
N LEU A 1098 37.16 -23.85 -33.02
CA LEU A 1098 35.90 -24.57 -33.28
C LEU A 1098 35.38 -25.18 -31.97
N ILE A 1099 34.12 -24.91 -31.65
CA ILE A 1099 33.43 -25.43 -30.48
C ILE A 1099 32.25 -26.29 -30.95
N SER A 1100 32.17 -27.52 -30.44
CA SER A 1100 31.06 -28.43 -30.73
C SER A 1100 30.66 -29.17 -29.45
N GLU A 1101 30.83 -30.50 -29.36
CA GLU A 1101 30.63 -31.23 -28.10
C GLU A 1101 31.69 -30.85 -27.04
N SER A 1102 32.85 -30.35 -27.48
CA SER A 1102 33.92 -29.82 -26.64
C SER A 1102 34.62 -28.65 -27.35
N VAL A 1103 35.40 -27.88 -26.59
CA VAL A 1103 36.33 -26.88 -27.13
C VAL A 1103 37.42 -27.59 -27.96
N GLY A 1104 37.57 -27.20 -29.23
CA GLY A 1104 38.55 -27.76 -30.15
C GLY A 1104 39.95 -27.16 -30.00
N GLU A 1105 40.76 -27.27 -31.06
CA GLU A 1105 42.09 -26.66 -31.13
C GLU A 1105 41.96 -25.19 -31.58
N MET A 1106 42.77 -24.31 -30.98
CA MET A 1106 42.97 -22.94 -31.44
C MET A 1106 44.02 -22.94 -32.55
N LYS A 1107 43.66 -22.46 -33.73
CA LYS A 1107 44.55 -22.27 -34.87
C LYS A 1107 44.87 -20.80 -35.03
N ILE A 1108 46.14 -20.46 -35.20
CA ILE A 1108 46.62 -19.09 -35.32
C ILE A 1108 47.29 -18.90 -36.68
N ASP A 1109 46.94 -17.81 -37.35
CA ASP A 1109 47.53 -17.28 -38.57
C ASP A 1109 48.03 -15.86 -38.24
N VAL A 1110 49.36 -15.69 -38.12
CA VAL A 1110 49.97 -14.47 -37.57
C VAL A 1110 50.02 -13.35 -38.60
N ASP A 1111 50.31 -13.67 -39.87
CA ASP A 1111 50.43 -12.73 -40.98
C ASP A 1111 49.20 -12.67 -41.89
N ASN A 1112 48.15 -13.43 -41.55
CA ASN A 1112 46.87 -13.51 -42.24
C ASN A 1112 47.03 -13.90 -43.72
N ASP A 1113 47.96 -14.83 -43.98
CA ASP A 1113 48.25 -15.35 -45.33
C ASP A 1113 47.36 -16.55 -45.72
N GLY A 1114 46.56 -17.05 -44.78
CA GLY A 1114 45.66 -18.19 -44.94
C GLY A 1114 46.28 -19.54 -44.56
N GLU A 1115 47.55 -19.58 -44.15
CA GLU A 1115 48.21 -20.76 -43.59
C GLU A 1115 48.21 -20.72 -42.05
N THR A 1116 48.13 -21.90 -41.41
CA THR A 1116 48.16 -21.98 -39.94
C THR A 1116 49.59 -22.07 -39.43
N ASP A 1117 49.96 -21.14 -38.55
CA ASP A 1117 51.30 -20.98 -37.99
C ASP A 1117 51.51 -21.67 -36.66
N ALA A 1118 50.47 -21.67 -35.82
CA ALA A 1118 50.49 -22.30 -34.51
C ALA A 1118 49.14 -22.97 -34.21
N ILE A 1119 49.19 -24.06 -33.44
CA ILE A 1119 48.01 -24.82 -33.01
C ILE A 1119 48.14 -25.10 -31.51
N PHE A 1120 47.14 -24.68 -30.73
CA PHE A 1120 47.04 -24.97 -29.30
C PHE A 1120 45.83 -25.86 -29.01
N ARG A 1121 46.01 -26.91 -28.22
CA ARG A 1121 44.93 -27.83 -27.88
C ARG A 1121 44.30 -27.48 -26.53
N SER A 1122 42.97 -27.66 -26.43
CA SER A 1122 42.26 -27.54 -25.15
C SER A 1122 42.86 -28.49 -24.10
N GLY A 1123 43.27 -27.93 -22.95
CA GLY A 1123 43.83 -28.66 -21.82
C GLY A 1123 45.33 -28.99 -21.89
N GLU A 1124 46.04 -28.64 -22.97
CA GLU A 1124 47.50 -28.72 -23.00
C GLU A 1124 48.13 -27.43 -22.43
N VAL A 1125 49.21 -27.57 -21.65
CA VAL A 1125 49.99 -26.41 -21.18
C VAL A 1125 50.73 -25.81 -22.37
N ILE A 1126 50.47 -24.53 -22.65
CA ILE A 1126 51.16 -23.77 -23.70
C ILE A 1126 52.65 -23.70 -23.37
N LYS A 1127 53.51 -24.09 -24.32
CA LYS A 1127 54.96 -24.12 -24.10
C LYS A 1127 55.61 -22.83 -24.58
N LYS A 1128 56.69 -22.44 -23.89
CA LYS A 1128 57.50 -21.26 -24.21
C LYS A 1128 58.01 -21.26 -25.66
N GLU A 1129 58.43 -22.40 -26.19
CA GLU A 1129 58.90 -22.52 -27.59
C GLU A 1129 57.83 -22.22 -28.64
N ASP A 1130 56.56 -22.51 -28.36
CA ASP A 1130 55.44 -22.25 -29.27
C ASP A 1130 55.14 -20.75 -29.31
N LEU A 1131 55.12 -20.09 -28.15
CA LEU A 1131 54.97 -18.63 -28.04
C LEU A 1131 56.12 -17.88 -28.71
N LEU A 1132 57.36 -18.39 -28.58
CA LEU A 1132 58.52 -17.83 -29.26
C LEU A 1132 58.43 -17.96 -30.79
N GLY A 1133 57.79 -19.03 -31.29
CA GLY A 1133 57.52 -19.18 -32.73
C GLY A 1133 56.56 -18.11 -33.26
N ILE A 1134 55.50 -17.79 -32.50
CA ILE A 1134 54.57 -16.70 -32.83
C ILE A 1134 55.30 -15.36 -32.76
N PHE A 1135 56.07 -15.12 -31.69
CA PHE A 1135 56.83 -13.87 -31.51
C PHE A 1135 57.85 -13.64 -32.63
N GLU A 1136 58.53 -14.70 -33.09
CA GLU A 1136 59.44 -14.62 -34.25
C GLU A 1136 58.73 -14.11 -35.51
N LYS A 1137 57.52 -14.60 -35.79
CA LYS A 1137 56.69 -14.13 -36.91
C LYS A 1137 56.26 -12.68 -36.74
N ILE A 1138 55.85 -12.27 -35.54
CA ILE A 1138 55.53 -10.86 -35.24
C ILE A 1138 56.73 -9.95 -35.53
N ILE A 1139 57.93 -10.31 -35.06
CA ILE A 1139 59.16 -9.54 -35.35
C ILE A 1139 59.46 -9.48 -36.86
N SER A 1140 59.14 -10.55 -37.60
CA SER A 1140 59.33 -10.58 -39.05
C SER A 1140 58.41 -9.58 -39.79
N SER A 1141 57.26 -9.27 -39.22
CA SER A 1141 56.23 -8.39 -39.79
C SER A 1141 56.40 -6.90 -39.44
N LEU A 1142 57.21 -6.54 -38.44
CA LEU A 1142 57.47 -5.14 -38.03
C LEU A 1142 57.88 -4.23 -39.21
N ASP A 1143 57.51 -2.95 -39.23
CA ASP A 1143 57.96 -2.03 -40.30
C ASP A 1143 59.34 -1.41 -40.01
N VAL A 1144 60.39 -2.25 -39.94
CA VAL A 1144 61.79 -1.83 -39.67
C VAL A 1144 62.81 -2.45 -40.63
N ASP A 1145 64.03 -1.92 -40.68
CA ASP A 1145 65.09 -2.42 -41.57
C ASP A 1145 65.35 -3.92 -41.35
N LYS A 1146 65.47 -4.66 -42.45
CA LYS A 1146 65.70 -6.10 -42.47
C LYS A 1146 66.86 -6.57 -41.57
N THR A 1147 67.92 -5.76 -41.44
CA THR A 1147 69.08 -6.09 -40.59
C THR A 1147 68.69 -6.15 -39.11
N VAL A 1148 67.74 -5.33 -38.68
CA VAL A 1148 67.21 -5.31 -37.31
C VAL A 1148 66.36 -6.54 -37.07
N LYS A 1149 65.42 -6.85 -37.99
CA LYS A 1149 64.59 -8.06 -37.94
C LYS A 1149 65.43 -9.33 -37.85
N ASP A 1150 66.36 -9.51 -38.80
CA ASP A 1150 67.24 -10.68 -38.86
C ASP A 1150 68.06 -10.83 -37.56
N ARG A 1151 68.50 -9.72 -36.95
CA ARG A 1151 69.26 -9.74 -35.69
C ARG A 1151 68.40 -10.20 -34.51
N LEU A 1152 67.18 -9.69 -34.40
CA LEU A 1152 66.25 -10.06 -33.32
C LEU A 1152 65.75 -11.50 -33.49
N ILE A 1153 65.34 -11.88 -34.70
CA ILE A 1153 64.91 -13.24 -35.05
C ILE A 1153 65.98 -14.26 -34.72
N ASN A 1154 67.24 -14.04 -35.13
CA ASN A 1154 68.33 -14.97 -34.83
C ASN A 1154 68.53 -15.19 -33.32
N LYS A 1155 68.23 -14.19 -32.47
CA LYS A 1155 68.33 -14.33 -31.02
C LYS A 1155 67.13 -15.03 -30.42
N ILE A 1156 65.94 -14.74 -30.92
CA ILE A 1156 64.70 -15.43 -30.54
C ILE A 1156 64.78 -16.92 -30.90
N ASP A 1157 65.24 -17.26 -32.10
CA ASP A 1157 65.48 -18.65 -32.54
C ASP A 1157 66.51 -19.37 -31.65
N ASN A 1158 67.57 -18.67 -31.21
CA ASN A 1158 68.50 -19.23 -30.24
C ASN A 1158 67.85 -19.48 -28.87
N ALA A 1159 67.01 -18.57 -28.38
CA ALA A 1159 66.26 -18.75 -27.13
C ALA A 1159 65.27 -19.92 -27.25
N LYS A 1160 64.54 -20.02 -28.37
CA LYS A 1160 63.63 -21.12 -28.68
C LYS A 1160 64.33 -22.47 -28.66
N LYS A 1161 65.48 -22.60 -29.32
CA LYS A 1161 66.32 -23.82 -29.30
C LYS A 1161 66.84 -24.20 -27.92
N GLN A 1162 66.98 -23.25 -26.99
CA GLN A 1162 67.32 -23.57 -25.60
C GLN A 1162 66.08 -24.01 -24.81
N SER A 1163 64.91 -23.40 -25.06
CA SER A 1163 63.63 -23.84 -24.49
C SER A 1163 63.31 -25.29 -24.88
N GLU A 1164 63.42 -25.64 -26.16
CA GLU A 1164 63.20 -26.99 -26.69
C GLU A 1164 64.14 -28.06 -26.07
N LYS A 1165 65.30 -27.63 -25.55
CA LYS A 1165 66.26 -28.51 -24.85
C LYS A 1165 65.99 -28.61 -23.34
N GLY A 1166 64.95 -27.94 -22.83
CA GLY A 1166 64.62 -27.86 -21.41
C GLY A 1166 65.48 -26.88 -20.60
N HIS A 1167 66.22 -25.97 -21.26
CA HIS A 1167 67.08 -24.99 -20.59
C HIS A 1167 66.37 -23.64 -20.38
N SER A 1168 65.27 -23.61 -19.61
CA SER A 1168 64.43 -22.41 -19.44
C SER A 1168 65.21 -21.16 -18.98
N VAL A 1169 66.09 -21.29 -17.97
CA VAL A 1169 66.92 -20.17 -17.45
C VAL A 1169 67.84 -19.58 -18.52
N ALA A 1170 68.36 -20.41 -19.42
CA ALA A 1170 69.23 -19.93 -20.51
C ALA A 1170 68.41 -19.22 -21.60
N ALA A 1171 67.20 -19.71 -21.89
CA ALA A 1171 66.27 -19.04 -22.79
C ALA A 1171 65.86 -17.68 -22.23
N ASP A 1172 65.52 -17.58 -20.94
CA ASP A 1172 65.14 -16.31 -20.30
C ASP A 1172 66.25 -15.27 -20.32
N ALA A 1173 67.50 -15.69 -20.07
CA ALA A 1173 68.66 -14.79 -20.18
C ALA A 1173 68.89 -14.29 -21.61
N MET A 1174 68.59 -15.10 -22.62
CA MET A 1174 68.66 -14.68 -24.02
C MET A 1174 67.52 -13.71 -24.36
N LEU A 1175 66.32 -13.94 -23.83
CA LEU A 1175 65.17 -13.06 -24.02
C LEU A 1175 65.36 -11.70 -23.35
N GLU A 1176 65.97 -11.66 -22.16
CA GLU A 1176 66.41 -10.40 -21.53
C GLU A 1176 67.40 -9.63 -22.42
N ASN A 1177 68.29 -10.35 -23.11
CA ASN A 1177 69.18 -9.71 -24.06
C ASN A 1177 68.45 -9.17 -25.31
N VAL A 1178 67.37 -9.82 -25.75
CA VAL A 1178 66.50 -9.33 -26.82
C VAL A 1178 65.76 -8.07 -26.36
N LYS A 1179 65.18 -8.10 -25.16
CA LYS A 1179 64.49 -6.97 -24.52
C LYS A 1179 65.38 -5.72 -24.47
N HIS A 1180 66.59 -5.85 -23.93
CA HIS A 1180 67.56 -4.75 -23.88
C HIS A 1180 67.96 -4.22 -25.27
N GLN A 1181 67.94 -5.07 -26.31
CA GLN A 1181 68.19 -4.59 -27.66
C GLN A 1181 67.03 -3.80 -28.24
N ILE A 1182 65.80 -4.21 -27.97
CA ILE A 1182 64.60 -3.47 -28.36
C ILE A 1182 64.60 -2.09 -27.69
N GLU A 1183 64.96 -2.02 -26.40
CA GLU A 1183 65.15 -0.76 -25.65
C GLU A 1183 66.19 0.17 -26.30
N ILE A 1184 67.35 -0.37 -26.71
CA ILE A 1184 68.36 0.44 -27.44
C ILE A 1184 67.82 0.91 -28.80
N LEU A 1185 67.06 0.05 -29.48
CA LEU A 1185 66.51 0.36 -30.81
C LEU A 1185 65.35 1.36 -30.76
N SER A 1186 64.73 1.60 -29.59
CA SER A 1186 63.69 2.61 -29.40
C SER A 1186 64.21 3.98 -28.99
N ASP A 1187 65.50 4.09 -28.63
CA ASP A 1187 66.13 5.36 -28.26
C ASP A 1187 66.09 6.37 -29.43
N ILE A 1188 65.74 7.62 -29.10
CA ILE A 1188 65.72 8.76 -30.04
C ILE A 1188 67.09 9.04 -30.69
N ASN A 1189 68.18 8.48 -30.17
CA ASN A 1189 69.53 8.56 -30.72
C ASN A 1189 69.84 7.45 -31.76
N THR A 1190 69.02 6.40 -31.85
CA THR A 1190 69.16 5.35 -32.88
C THR A 1190 68.74 5.90 -34.25
N PRO A 1191 69.50 5.68 -35.35
CA PRO A 1191 69.14 6.21 -36.66
C PRO A 1191 67.72 5.79 -37.04
N GLU A 1192 66.91 6.72 -37.57
CA GLU A 1192 65.48 6.53 -37.90
C GLU A 1192 65.22 5.24 -38.69
N LYS A 1193 66.11 4.90 -39.63
CA LYS A 1193 66.06 3.65 -40.42
C LYS A 1193 66.08 2.35 -39.59
N PHE A 1194 66.71 2.36 -38.42
CA PHE A 1194 66.86 1.20 -37.54
C PHE A 1194 66.00 1.32 -36.27
N ARG A 1195 65.24 2.39 -36.13
CA ARG A 1195 64.51 2.70 -34.90
C ARG A 1195 63.18 1.95 -34.87
N ILE A 1196 62.87 1.35 -33.73
CA ILE A 1196 61.52 0.83 -33.44
C ILE A 1196 60.76 1.98 -32.75
N PRO A 1197 59.52 2.32 -33.16
CA PRO A 1197 58.68 3.26 -32.43
C PRO A 1197 58.62 2.93 -30.92
N LYS A 1198 58.61 3.95 -30.07
CA LYS A 1198 58.76 3.76 -28.62
C LYS A 1198 57.62 2.93 -28.03
N ASP A 1199 56.40 3.22 -28.45
CA ASP A 1199 55.18 2.50 -28.12
C ASP A 1199 55.22 1.03 -28.56
N GLU A 1200 55.66 0.78 -29.80
CA GLU A 1200 55.79 -0.58 -30.32
C GLU A 1200 56.88 -1.37 -29.58
N ALA A 1201 58.00 -0.71 -29.25
CA ALA A 1201 59.08 -1.30 -28.47
C ALA A 1201 58.64 -1.68 -27.04
N GLU A 1202 57.88 -0.81 -26.37
CA GLU A 1202 57.32 -1.07 -25.04
C GLU A 1202 56.41 -2.32 -25.07
N LYS A 1203 55.52 -2.41 -26.07
CA LYS A 1203 54.65 -3.59 -26.29
C LYS A 1203 55.44 -4.86 -26.57
N LEU A 1204 56.46 -4.82 -27.43
CA LEU A 1204 57.32 -5.97 -27.71
C LEU A 1204 58.07 -6.47 -26.47
N MET A 1205 58.54 -5.54 -25.62
CA MET A 1205 59.19 -5.89 -24.36
C MET A 1205 58.19 -6.52 -23.36
N GLY A 1206 56.94 -6.03 -23.33
CA GLY A 1206 55.86 -6.64 -22.55
C GLY A 1206 55.56 -8.08 -22.98
N ILE A 1207 55.52 -8.34 -24.29
CA ILE A 1207 55.37 -9.71 -24.84
C ILE A 1207 56.51 -10.62 -24.34
N ILE A 1208 57.75 -10.13 -24.35
CA ILE A 1208 58.91 -10.90 -23.87
C ILE A 1208 58.76 -11.30 -22.40
N ASP A 1209 58.31 -10.38 -21.54
CA ASP A 1209 58.12 -10.67 -20.12
C ASP A 1209 57.04 -11.73 -19.89
N LYS A 1210 55.94 -11.69 -20.66
CA LYS A 1210 54.89 -12.72 -20.60
C LYS A 1210 55.37 -14.08 -21.07
N ILE A 1211 56.17 -14.13 -22.15
CA ILE A 1211 56.76 -15.39 -22.62
C ILE A 1211 57.70 -15.98 -21.55
N ARG A 1212 58.43 -15.14 -20.81
CA ARG A 1212 59.35 -15.59 -19.75
C ARG A 1212 58.64 -16.12 -18.51
N ALA A 1213 57.42 -15.67 -18.24
CA ALA A 1213 56.60 -16.12 -17.11
C ALA A 1213 56.06 -17.55 -17.29
N VAL A 1214 56.03 -18.06 -18.53
CA VAL A 1214 55.73 -19.47 -18.88
C VAL A 1214 56.95 -20.35 -18.63
#